data_AF-A0A2E2R281-F1
#
_entry.id   AF-A0A2E2R281-F1
#
_cell.length_a   1.000
_cell.length_b   1.000
_cell.length_c   1.000
_cell.angle_alpha   90.00
_cell.angle_beta   90.00
_cell.angle_gamma   90.00
#
_symmetry.space_group_name_H-M   'P 1'
#
loop_
_entity.id
_entity.type
_entity.pdbx_description
1 polymer ?
#
loop_
_entity_poly.entity_id
_entity_poly.type
_entity_poly.pdbx_seq_one_letter_code
_entity_poly.pdbx_strand_id
1 'polypeptide(L)'
;MKQSTKATHCACTPIPKWLKFVTCLFLTWGLTAPVKASDVPPVGAGLKQVLTSLPIAGIKDELQSMVGTLKKTGCGPGFKGCYMTQSGPLQLYFFTNGEIEQTLLLVVDKKVAMPHLLGEKVQKVMGETSLNAPILSISTTDFELDNIRMPPALQKIVRDKYFNINTLSFSSGVQMAARVNLGGRIKMQMESLGVDASNMMMRAAVVMPIPADLASAAGGGAAAVAQAKSLREAGADAVKPESFIEFQFPPNANLQLIMPKVQLADAVFFLNNELVFGYKGNARFEGAEDKNIILNFQTPLGPEGAMDLADFSFRMATPASLTMEDQVRVMVAMASPDPRLAKYGGGFIRNIQSFKAPLLAMTKPLSMFQLNNPTPPPQYRFGDSSKPFPTDNKYFNVVLLGPLAEGGPLLKVAGDVTIFGQKMGWLYASAGKAGLIGDAGEQVTLKLGPLGKVPFKLQATTAINENTQNITLAGNVAGQKISIGMDANSMTVAVNATCVNPFEIKTKVEIKPSTNLADVFEGQGGVNVDPGKISGCIGKELEAAYNKIASEYKHLSGYTASAAQAELNKISNAANQAYEQTKKEAQRAAQASIDGATKLWSGGTNAVVSAVGGSVGKPADTSHVHYDRSVFNWDYYYDKHPELVAKKVDLVAHWGQTGYPAKWRGSLEFDMAFYAKHPDVVKMWGTNPDAKALVLDWVTFGIERGRQGSADFDVTSYLARYPDLQRAFGANNYEAAFIHWLDHGKAEGRDGSPGAFSQTPPAGSVRVGGGGGSAWSDDVVCKGQHVTGWRVYSGKKVDLLQFKYPGGWGEAHGANRAFKEEVLLAPDEYVVRVSYRGSDEVEGVIFYTNTGRTHGNYGSSKMNGEYKVTPGQKLGCMSGRSGDRTDQLIFRSTDYATNPSQVSVAVPKKPKIKVPKTPK
;
A
#
# COMPACT_ATOMS: atom_id res chain seq x y z
N MET A 1 -29.27 -25.14 41.14
CA MET A 1 -30.57 -25.66 40.60
C MET A 1 -31.49 -25.85 41.79
N LYS A 2 -32.78 -25.48 41.82
CA LYS A 2 -33.70 -25.05 40.75
C LYS A 2 -34.36 -23.69 41.08
N GLN A 3 -34.91 -23.02 40.06
CA GLN A 3 -35.74 -21.80 40.19
C GLN A 3 -37.19 -22.16 40.59
N SER A 4 -37.91 -21.23 41.25
CA SER A 4 -39.28 -20.81 40.85
C SER A 4 -39.87 -19.71 41.76
N THR A 5 -39.83 -18.48 41.26
CA THR A 5 -40.74 -17.31 41.43
C THR A 5 -42.00 -17.35 42.33
N LYS A 6 -42.17 -16.25 43.11
CA LYS A 6 -43.37 -15.40 43.44
C LYS A 6 -43.23 -14.83 44.87
N ALA A 7 -43.67 -13.62 45.25
CA ALA A 7 -44.49 -12.59 44.58
C ALA A 7 -44.09 -11.15 45.02
N THR A 8 -44.65 -10.12 44.35
CA THR A 8 -44.68 -8.70 44.78
C THR A 8 -45.95 -8.42 45.63
N HIS A 9 -46.21 -7.29 46.30
CA HIS A 9 -45.66 -5.91 46.36
C HIS A 9 -45.45 -5.50 47.88
N CYS A 10 -45.17 -4.28 48.36
CA CYS A 10 -45.25 -2.92 47.79
C CYS A 10 -44.11 -1.96 48.23
N ALA A 11 -44.38 -0.90 49.03
CA ALA A 11 -43.46 0.23 49.22
C ALA A 11 -43.50 0.91 50.63
N CYS A 12 -42.50 1.79 50.82
CA CYS A 12 -42.41 2.95 51.73
C CYS A 12 -41.51 2.92 52.99
N THR A 13 -40.83 4.06 53.13
CA THR A 13 -39.64 4.50 53.89
C THR A 13 -39.85 4.84 55.40
N PRO A 14 -38.78 5.16 56.18
CA PRO A 14 -38.69 4.84 57.62
C PRO A 14 -38.55 6.08 58.57
N ILE A 15 -37.89 5.89 59.76
CA ILE A 15 -37.57 6.85 60.88
C ILE A 15 -38.66 6.82 62.01
N PRO A 16 -38.46 7.05 63.35
CA PRO A 16 -37.30 7.59 64.13
C PRO A 16 -36.94 7.00 65.56
N LYS A 17 -35.87 7.59 66.16
CA LYS A 17 -35.73 8.18 67.55
C LYS A 17 -35.16 7.44 68.79
N TRP A 18 -34.28 8.21 69.46
CA TRP A 18 -33.80 8.22 70.85
C TRP A 18 -34.78 7.89 71.99
N LEU A 19 -34.24 7.26 73.06
CA LEU A 19 -34.31 7.66 74.49
C LEU A 19 -33.23 6.82 75.25
N LYS A 20 -32.46 7.23 76.28
CA LYS A 20 -32.82 7.82 77.59
C LYS A 20 -31.63 8.48 78.32
N PHE A 21 -31.94 9.54 79.11
CA PHE A 21 -31.46 9.96 80.45
C PHE A 21 -30.09 9.46 81.00
N VAL A 22 -29.15 10.28 81.52
CA VAL A 22 -29.12 11.44 82.47
C VAL A 22 -28.81 11.06 83.94
N THR A 23 -27.87 11.81 84.54
CA THR A 23 -27.39 11.87 85.94
C THR A 23 -26.65 10.67 86.56
N CYS A 24 -25.37 10.86 86.88
CA CYS A 24 -24.94 10.98 88.28
C CYS A 24 -23.64 11.81 88.39
N LEU A 25 -23.45 12.50 89.52
CA LEU A 25 -22.39 13.49 89.74
C LEU A 25 -21.60 13.11 91.00
N PHE A 26 -20.27 12.92 90.90
CA PHE A 26 -19.37 12.98 92.06
C PHE A 26 -17.95 13.39 91.66
N LEU A 27 -17.28 14.14 92.54
CA LEU A 27 -15.96 14.72 92.34
C LEU A 27 -14.86 13.65 92.43
N THR A 28 -13.86 13.76 91.55
CA THR A 28 -12.45 13.72 91.97
C THR A 28 -11.66 14.81 91.26
N TRP A 29 -10.97 15.66 92.03
CA TRP A 29 -9.94 16.56 91.49
C TRP A 29 -8.69 15.72 91.17
N GLY A 30 -8.57 15.29 89.92
CA GLY A 30 -7.30 14.80 89.38
C GLY A 30 -6.49 15.98 88.84
N LEU A 31 -5.36 16.29 89.48
CA LEU A 31 -4.37 17.24 88.95
C LEU A 31 -3.91 16.79 87.55
N THR A 32 -4.34 17.50 86.50
CA THR A 32 -3.79 17.30 85.17
C THR A 32 -2.37 17.83 85.14
N ALA A 33 -1.39 16.93 85.29
CA ALA A 33 0.00 17.25 85.00
C ALA A 33 0.14 17.82 83.57
N PRO A 34 1.08 18.74 83.32
CA PRO A 34 1.29 19.25 81.98
C PRO A 34 1.69 18.10 81.05
N VAL A 35 0.93 17.93 79.96
CA VAL A 35 1.24 16.96 78.90
C VAL A 35 2.60 17.33 78.31
N LYS A 36 3.61 16.49 78.58
CA LYS A 36 4.97 16.66 78.04
C LYS A 36 4.96 16.47 76.52
N ALA A 37 5.91 17.13 75.85
CA ALA A 37 5.98 17.18 74.39
C ALA A 37 6.56 15.90 73.76
N SER A 38 5.84 14.76 73.88
CA SER A 38 6.33 13.43 73.44
C SER A 38 5.49 12.71 72.38
N ASP A 39 4.35 13.27 71.95
CA ASP A 39 3.37 12.57 71.07
C ASP A 39 3.57 12.82 69.56
N VAL A 40 4.68 13.42 69.16
CA VAL A 40 5.04 13.67 67.75
C VAL A 40 6.07 12.62 67.32
N PRO A 41 5.78 11.77 66.31
CA PRO A 41 6.77 10.86 65.72
C PRO A 41 8.01 11.64 65.27
N PRO A 42 9.21 11.06 65.39
CA PRO A 42 10.43 11.74 64.97
C PRO A 42 10.36 12.08 63.47
N VAL A 43 10.45 13.38 63.18
CA VAL A 43 10.67 13.87 61.82
C VAL A 43 12.03 13.36 61.37
N GLY A 44 12.07 12.64 60.25
CA GLY A 44 13.28 12.04 59.70
C GLY A 44 14.42 13.06 59.59
N ALA A 45 15.62 12.67 60.00
CA ALA A 45 16.74 13.60 60.07
C ALA A 45 17.09 14.21 58.70
N GLY A 46 16.91 13.47 57.60
CA GLY A 46 17.06 14.00 56.24
C GLY A 46 16.03 15.08 55.89
N LEU A 47 14.75 14.89 56.25
CA LEU A 47 13.69 15.90 56.09
C LEU A 47 14.01 17.16 56.91
N LYS A 48 14.48 16.99 58.15
CA LYS A 48 14.91 18.11 59.00
C LYS A 48 16.11 18.85 58.40
N GLN A 49 17.13 18.13 57.91
CA GLN A 49 18.31 18.74 57.30
C GLN A 49 17.94 19.55 56.06
N VAL A 50 17.09 19.01 55.17
CA VAL A 50 16.55 19.73 53.99
C VAL A 50 15.74 20.96 54.39
N LEU A 51 14.82 20.86 55.37
CA LEU A 51 14.04 22.01 55.85
C LEU A 51 14.94 23.16 56.33
N THR A 52 16.06 22.84 57.00
CA THR A 52 16.99 23.84 57.54
C THR A 52 18.01 24.39 56.54
N SER A 53 18.19 23.73 55.39
CA SER A 53 19.07 24.18 54.31
C SER A 53 18.35 25.00 53.24
N LEU A 54 17.02 25.16 53.33
CA LEU A 54 16.23 26.02 52.44
C LEU A 54 16.72 27.49 52.50
N PRO A 55 17.22 28.08 51.40
CA PRO A 55 17.66 29.48 51.32
C PRO A 55 16.46 30.46 51.22
N ILE A 56 15.60 30.47 52.25
CA ILE A 56 14.51 31.44 52.38
C ILE A 56 14.95 32.56 53.34
N ALA A 57 15.12 33.76 52.79
CA ALA A 57 15.65 34.91 53.52
C ALA A 57 14.80 35.29 54.75
N GLY A 58 15.46 35.43 55.90
CA GLY A 58 14.85 35.90 57.14
C GLY A 58 13.96 34.89 57.88
N ILE A 59 14.02 33.59 57.56
CA ILE A 59 13.17 32.56 58.21
C ILE A 59 13.98 31.34 58.73
N LYS A 60 15.27 31.23 58.40
CA LYS A 60 16.09 30.03 58.64
C LYS A 60 16.09 29.53 60.09
N ASP A 61 16.24 30.45 61.05
CA ASP A 61 16.34 30.11 62.47
C ASP A 61 14.97 29.74 63.07
N GLU A 62 13.90 30.36 62.55
CA GLU A 62 12.51 30.06 62.91
C GLU A 62 12.15 28.62 62.51
N LEU A 63 12.53 28.18 61.31
CA LEU A 63 12.28 26.83 60.79
C LEU A 63 12.81 25.70 61.70
N GLN A 64 13.96 25.90 62.36
CA GLN A 64 14.49 24.91 63.31
C GLN A 64 13.62 24.78 64.56
N SER A 65 13.16 25.91 65.10
CA SER A 65 12.28 25.95 66.27
C SER A 65 10.91 25.34 65.98
N MET A 66 10.37 25.55 64.77
CA MET A 66 9.03 25.13 64.37
C MET A 66 8.81 23.62 64.54
N VAL A 67 9.80 22.78 64.20
CA VAL A 67 9.73 21.32 64.35
C VAL A 67 9.43 20.91 65.80
N GLY A 68 10.02 21.62 66.78
CA GLY A 68 9.77 21.38 68.22
C GLY A 68 8.42 21.91 68.72
N THR A 69 7.69 22.68 67.91
CA THR A 69 6.38 23.26 68.26
C THR A 69 5.20 22.59 67.53
N LEU A 70 5.46 21.56 66.73
CA LEU A 70 4.43 20.75 66.07
C LEU A 70 3.46 20.16 67.11
N LYS A 71 2.17 20.37 66.89
CA LYS A 71 1.08 19.79 67.70
C LYS A 71 0.18 18.94 66.80
N LYS A 72 -0.34 17.85 67.34
CA LYS A 72 -1.24 16.94 66.61
C LYS A 72 -2.49 17.69 66.14
N THR A 73 -2.89 17.48 64.89
CA THR A 73 -4.05 18.13 64.29
C THR A 73 -4.93 17.11 63.55
N GLY A 74 -6.17 17.49 63.27
CA GLY A 74 -7.11 16.68 62.51
C GLY A 74 -6.76 16.68 61.02
N CYS A 75 -6.68 15.47 60.45
CA CYS A 75 -6.68 15.23 59.01
C CYS A 75 -7.62 14.03 58.75
N GLY A 76 -8.20 13.96 57.55
CA GLY A 76 -9.04 12.85 57.11
C GLY A 76 -8.33 11.49 57.11
N PRO A 77 -9.08 10.39 56.86
CA PRO A 77 -8.53 9.03 56.85
C PRO A 77 -7.42 8.88 55.81
N GLY A 78 -6.46 8.00 56.08
CA GLY A 78 -5.33 7.69 55.19
C GLY A 78 -3.96 8.14 55.69
N PHE A 79 -3.89 8.90 56.79
CA PHE A 79 -2.65 9.24 57.48
C PHE A 79 -2.61 8.68 58.90
N LYS A 80 -1.47 8.11 59.32
CA LYS A 80 -1.27 7.64 60.72
C LYS A 80 -1.00 8.80 61.69
N GLY A 81 -0.44 9.91 61.21
CA GLY A 81 -0.19 11.10 62.01
C GLY A 81 -0.17 12.38 61.18
N CYS A 82 -0.78 13.42 61.72
CA CYS A 82 -0.80 14.77 61.15
C CYS A 82 -0.55 15.80 62.26
N TYR A 83 0.35 16.73 61.99
CA TYR A 83 0.81 17.72 62.95
C TYR A 83 0.95 19.08 62.27
N MET A 84 0.74 20.16 63.02
CA MET A 84 0.97 21.52 62.54
C MET A 84 1.51 22.41 63.66
N THR A 85 2.24 23.46 63.30
CA THR A 85 2.55 24.56 64.23
C THR A 85 1.32 25.43 64.50
N GLN A 86 1.42 26.37 65.44
CA GLN A 86 0.33 27.32 65.70
C GLN A 86 0.04 28.19 64.48
N SER A 87 -1.21 28.68 64.37
CA SER A 87 -1.64 29.51 63.23
C SER A 87 -0.93 30.86 63.23
N GLY A 88 -0.37 31.25 62.09
CA GLY A 88 0.41 32.48 61.89
C GLY A 88 0.82 32.66 60.42
N PRO A 89 1.64 33.67 60.10
CA PRO A 89 2.12 33.92 58.73
C PRO A 89 3.14 32.88 58.23
N LEU A 90 3.60 32.00 59.12
CA LEU A 90 4.48 30.88 58.82
C LEU A 90 3.90 29.63 59.49
N GLN A 91 3.65 28.58 58.72
CA GLN A 91 3.00 27.36 59.20
C GLN A 91 3.75 26.14 58.66
N LEU A 92 4.16 25.25 59.55
CA LEU A 92 4.77 23.97 59.19
C LEU A 92 3.77 22.86 59.48
N TYR A 93 3.46 22.07 58.47
CA TYR A 93 2.64 20.86 58.56
C TYR A 93 3.52 19.62 58.38
N PHE A 94 3.24 18.56 59.12
CA PHE A 94 3.92 17.27 59.04
C PHE A 94 2.89 16.15 58.92
N PHE A 95 2.99 15.36 57.86
CA PHE A 95 2.14 14.22 57.56
C PHE A 95 2.99 12.94 57.53
N THR A 96 2.49 11.84 58.08
CA THR A 96 3.25 10.59 58.16
C THR A 96 2.36 9.34 58.16
N ASN A 97 2.86 8.29 57.50
CA ASN A 97 2.36 6.92 57.54
C ASN A 97 3.36 5.93 58.18
N GLY A 98 4.43 6.45 58.79
CA GLY A 98 5.48 5.68 59.44
C GLY A 98 6.83 6.40 59.39
N GLU A 99 7.91 5.67 59.64
CA GLU A 99 9.28 6.21 59.64
C GLU A 99 9.85 6.46 58.24
N ILE A 100 9.19 5.98 57.18
CA ILE A 100 9.68 6.09 55.79
C ILE A 100 8.82 7.13 55.03
N GLU A 101 7.51 6.91 54.94
CA GLU A 101 6.53 7.81 54.32
C GLU A 101 6.27 9.04 55.22
N GLN A 102 6.90 10.15 54.86
CA GLN A 102 6.90 11.40 55.62
C GLN A 102 6.95 12.62 54.68
N THR A 103 6.10 13.61 54.97
CA THR A 103 5.98 14.84 54.18
C THR A 103 5.90 16.05 55.10
N LEU A 104 6.71 17.07 54.80
CA LEU A 104 6.63 18.40 55.40
C LEU A 104 6.05 19.39 54.38
N LEU A 105 5.03 20.16 54.77
CA LEU A 105 4.59 21.33 54.00
C LEU A 105 4.92 22.60 54.80
N LEU A 106 5.80 23.45 54.26
CA LEU A 106 6.07 24.78 54.78
C LEU A 106 5.22 25.80 54.01
N VAL A 107 4.30 26.46 54.70
CA VAL A 107 3.41 27.47 54.14
C VAL A 107 3.80 28.85 54.67
N VAL A 108 4.08 29.77 53.76
CA VAL A 108 4.52 31.13 54.07
C VAL A 108 3.43 32.10 53.62
N ASP A 109 2.42 32.38 54.46
CA ASP A 109 1.26 33.24 54.12
C ASP A 109 1.60 34.74 54.15
N LYS A 110 2.58 35.12 53.33
CA LYS A 110 2.97 36.50 53.01
C LYS A 110 3.55 36.56 51.59
N LYS A 111 3.80 37.78 51.10
CA LYS A 111 4.57 38.01 49.88
C LYS A 111 6.07 37.82 50.18
N VAL A 112 6.78 37.10 49.34
CA VAL A 112 8.24 36.92 49.38
C VAL A 112 8.85 37.11 47.99
N ALA A 113 10.13 37.50 47.92
CA ALA A 113 10.90 37.42 46.68
C ALA A 113 11.14 35.94 46.31
N MET A 114 11.36 35.65 45.02
CA MET A 114 11.67 34.30 44.55
C MET A 114 12.92 33.75 45.27
N PRO A 115 12.80 32.72 46.13
CA PRO A 115 13.95 32.16 46.84
C PRO A 115 14.89 31.45 45.88
N HIS A 116 16.17 31.30 46.25
CA HIS A 116 17.19 30.71 45.38
C HIS A 116 17.11 29.17 45.36
N LEU A 117 16.07 28.65 44.72
CA LEU A 117 15.64 27.24 44.76
C LEU A 117 15.65 26.56 43.37
N LEU A 118 16.14 27.25 42.35
CA LEU A 118 16.21 26.76 40.97
C LEU A 118 17.66 26.71 40.49
N GLY A 119 17.91 25.98 39.39
CA GLY A 119 19.21 26.06 38.71
C GLY A 119 19.52 27.50 38.28
N GLU A 120 20.79 27.92 38.41
CA GLU A 120 21.22 29.32 38.28
C GLU A 120 20.69 30.04 37.03
N LYS A 121 20.71 29.34 35.88
CA LYS A 121 20.17 29.83 34.60
C LYS A 121 18.71 30.25 34.73
N VAL A 122 17.87 29.37 35.27
CA VAL A 122 16.43 29.57 35.43
C VAL A 122 16.18 30.64 36.49
N GLN A 123 16.89 30.58 37.63
CA GLN A 123 16.80 31.58 38.69
C GLN A 123 17.07 33.01 38.17
N LYS A 124 18.09 33.19 37.33
CA LYS A 124 18.41 34.48 36.69
C LYS A 124 17.32 34.98 35.75
N VAL A 125 16.66 34.08 35.01
CA VAL A 125 15.55 34.43 34.10
C VAL A 125 14.26 34.77 34.88
N MET A 126 14.01 34.08 35.99
CA MET A 126 12.92 34.38 36.93
C MET A 126 13.12 35.71 37.66
N GLY A 127 14.37 36.11 37.94
CA GLY A 127 14.74 37.47 38.35
C GLY A 127 13.92 38.02 39.52
N GLU A 128 13.34 39.21 39.35
CA GLU A 128 12.54 39.94 40.35
C GLU A 128 11.14 39.34 40.61
N THR A 129 10.90 38.09 40.21
CA THR A 129 9.63 37.39 40.48
C THR A 129 9.32 37.39 41.97
N SER A 130 8.05 37.59 42.29
CA SER A 130 7.55 37.54 43.67
C SER A 130 6.47 36.48 43.83
N LEU A 131 6.56 35.77 44.95
CA LEU A 131 5.63 34.71 45.32
C LEU A 131 4.68 35.23 46.42
N ASN A 132 3.43 34.81 46.36
CA ASN A 132 2.41 35.14 47.34
C ASN A 132 1.85 33.82 47.93
N ALA A 133 1.87 33.74 49.25
CA ALA A 133 1.46 32.58 50.03
C ALA A 133 2.17 31.24 49.67
N PRO A 134 3.47 31.17 49.29
CA PRO A 134 4.07 29.94 48.77
C PRO A 134 4.03 28.76 49.75
N ILE A 135 3.77 27.58 49.19
CA ILE A 135 3.84 26.28 49.84
C ILE A 135 5.06 25.54 49.29
N LEU A 136 6.00 25.16 50.16
CA LEU A 136 7.07 24.23 49.84
C LEU A 136 6.74 22.86 50.42
N SER A 137 6.73 21.83 49.58
CA SER A 137 6.64 20.43 49.98
C SER A 137 8.04 19.81 50.01
N ILE A 138 8.35 19.07 51.07
CA ILE A 138 9.50 18.16 51.16
C ILE A 138 8.92 16.79 51.47
N SER A 139 8.97 15.86 50.54
CA SER A 139 8.30 14.56 50.65
C SER A 139 9.22 13.40 50.29
N THR A 140 9.16 12.30 51.04
CA THR A 140 9.92 11.07 50.75
C THR A 140 9.23 10.13 49.75
N THR A 141 7.96 10.40 49.43
CA THR A 141 7.16 9.72 48.41
C THR A 141 6.27 10.73 47.69
N ASP A 142 5.64 10.34 46.59
CA ASP A 142 4.55 11.13 46.02
C ASP A 142 3.42 11.29 47.07
N PHE A 143 2.83 12.48 47.12
CA PHE A 143 1.94 12.92 48.19
C PHE A 143 0.78 13.73 47.64
N GLU A 144 -0.43 13.27 47.91
CA GLU A 144 -1.66 13.98 47.58
C GLU A 144 -2.47 14.29 48.83
N LEU A 145 -3.03 15.50 48.87
CA LEU A 145 -3.81 16.02 49.98
C LEU A 145 -5.10 16.65 49.42
N ASP A 146 -6.19 15.88 49.45
CA ASP A 146 -7.52 16.39 49.10
C ASP A 146 -8.12 17.27 50.21
N ASN A 147 -9.21 17.97 49.88
CA ASN A 147 -9.93 18.84 50.82
C ASN A 147 -10.34 18.15 52.14
N ILE A 148 -10.57 16.83 52.16
CA ILE A 148 -10.96 16.09 53.37
C ILE A 148 -9.73 15.82 54.25
N ARG A 149 -8.57 15.59 53.62
CA ARG A 149 -7.30 15.34 54.32
C ARG A 149 -6.56 16.63 54.71
N MET A 150 -6.79 17.76 54.03
CA MET A 150 -6.25 19.07 54.43
C MET A 150 -6.78 19.53 55.81
N PRO A 151 -5.92 19.98 56.74
CA PRO A 151 -6.35 20.68 57.95
C PRO A 151 -7.09 21.99 57.63
N PRO A 152 -8.06 22.45 58.46
CA PRO A 152 -8.91 23.61 58.14
C PRO A 152 -8.17 24.93 57.85
N ALA A 153 -7.02 25.16 58.49
CA ALA A 153 -6.18 26.34 58.20
C ALA A 153 -5.58 26.29 56.79
N LEU A 154 -5.11 25.12 56.36
CA LEU A 154 -4.60 24.91 55.00
C LEU A 154 -5.72 24.98 53.96
N GLN A 155 -6.89 24.40 54.24
CA GLN A 155 -8.09 24.55 53.38
C GLN A 155 -8.43 26.02 53.12
N LYS A 156 -8.31 26.89 54.14
CA LYS A 156 -8.55 28.34 53.99
C LYS A 156 -7.52 28.98 53.05
N ILE A 157 -6.23 28.67 53.19
CA ILE A 157 -5.19 29.20 52.29
C ILE A 157 -5.40 28.71 50.86
N VAL A 158 -5.76 27.43 50.67
CA VAL A 158 -6.02 26.87 49.33
C VAL A 158 -7.24 27.52 48.67
N ARG A 159 -8.33 27.72 49.42
CA ARG A 159 -9.53 28.44 48.99
C ARG A 159 -9.23 29.88 48.60
N ASP A 160 -8.54 30.62 49.47
CA ASP A 160 -8.35 32.07 49.35
C ASP A 160 -7.22 32.44 48.37
N LYS A 161 -6.23 31.54 48.15
CA LYS A 161 -5.01 31.83 47.39
C LYS A 161 -4.74 30.87 46.23
N TYR A 162 -5.21 29.61 46.24
CA TYR A 162 -4.84 28.59 45.23
C TYR A 162 -6.03 28.18 44.34
N PHE A 163 -6.80 29.15 43.85
CA PHE A 163 -7.98 28.93 43.00
C PHE A 163 -9.05 27.95 43.57
N ASN A 164 -9.03 27.67 44.89
CA ASN A 164 -9.90 26.69 45.51
C ASN A 164 -9.85 25.29 44.85
N ILE A 165 -8.65 24.84 44.48
CA ILE A 165 -8.41 23.47 43.99
C ILE A 165 -8.81 22.42 45.05
N ASN A 166 -9.34 21.29 44.60
CA ASN A 166 -9.82 20.22 45.49
C ASN A 166 -8.71 19.33 46.07
N THR A 167 -7.51 19.39 45.48
CA THR A 167 -6.38 18.51 45.79
C THR A 167 -5.07 19.26 45.61
N LEU A 168 -4.18 19.18 46.60
CA LEU A 168 -2.77 19.50 46.45
C LEU A 168 -2.01 18.21 46.14
N SER A 169 -1.31 18.15 45.01
CA SER A 169 -0.50 17.00 44.60
C SER A 169 0.95 17.42 44.42
N PHE A 170 1.86 16.69 45.06
CA PHE A 170 3.30 16.92 45.05
C PHE A 170 4.02 15.59 44.82
N SER A 171 4.93 15.56 43.85
CA SER A 171 5.86 14.46 43.70
C SER A 171 6.84 14.40 44.89
N SER A 172 7.47 13.24 45.07
CA SER A 172 8.64 13.07 45.93
C SER A 172 9.76 14.10 45.67
N GLY A 173 10.59 14.32 46.67
CA GLY A 173 11.62 15.36 46.67
C GLY A 173 11.13 16.70 47.22
N VAL A 174 11.67 17.79 46.66
CA VAL A 174 11.32 19.16 47.05
C VAL A 174 10.57 19.84 45.92
N GLN A 175 9.37 20.34 46.21
CA GLN A 175 8.45 20.96 45.26
C GLN A 175 7.94 22.27 45.83
N MET A 176 7.68 23.26 44.98
CA MET A 176 7.11 24.55 45.39
C MET A 176 5.85 24.85 44.58
N ALA A 177 4.80 25.29 45.25
CA ALA A 177 3.59 25.83 44.62
C ALA A 177 3.31 27.22 45.19
N ALA A 178 2.95 28.20 44.36
CA ALA A 178 2.72 29.57 44.80
C ALA A 178 1.81 30.35 43.85
N ARG A 179 1.12 31.38 44.35
CA ARG A 179 0.69 32.47 43.45
C ARG A 179 1.91 33.27 43.04
N VAL A 180 2.07 33.49 41.75
CA VAL A 180 3.22 34.17 41.18
C VAL A 180 2.79 35.47 40.50
N ASN A 181 3.59 36.51 40.74
CA ASN A 181 3.64 37.71 39.93
C ASN A 181 5.06 37.78 39.37
N LEU A 182 5.20 37.49 38.08
CA LEU A 182 6.51 37.37 37.43
C LEU A 182 7.20 38.72 37.34
N GLY A 183 8.52 38.71 37.45
CA GLY A 183 9.38 39.86 37.25
C GLY A 183 10.44 39.60 36.18
N GLY A 184 11.27 40.61 35.91
CA GLY A 184 12.43 40.49 35.02
C GLY A 184 12.12 39.95 33.63
N ARG A 185 12.98 39.03 33.16
CA ARG A 185 13.03 38.58 31.75
C ARG A 185 11.86 37.69 31.36
N ILE A 186 11.46 36.76 32.24
CA ILE A 186 10.35 35.85 31.98
C ILE A 186 9.01 36.60 31.86
N LYS A 187 8.80 37.67 32.64
CA LYS A 187 7.63 38.55 32.51
C LYS A 187 7.55 39.15 31.10
N MET A 188 8.65 39.75 30.63
CA MET A 188 8.71 40.34 29.28
C MET A 188 8.43 39.32 28.17
N GLN A 189 8.83 38.05 28.33
CA GLN A 189 8.49 37.01 27.35
C GLN A 189 7.00 36.68 27.32
N MET A 190 6.35 36.53 28.49
CA MET A 190 4.91 36.29 28.54
C MET A 190 4.11 37.48 28.00
N GLU A 191 4.47 38.70 28.38
CA GLU A 191 3.82 39.91 27.87
C GLU A 191 4.05 40.09 26.36
N SER A 192 5.21 39.67 25.81
CA SER A 192 5.44 39.65 24.35
C SER A 192 4.53 38.69 23.58
N LEU A 193 3.93 37.70 24.26
CA LEU A 193 2.92 36.80 23.71
C LEU A 193 1.48 37.30 23.95
N GLY A 194 1.30 38.42 24.66
CA GLY A 194 -0.02 38.98 25.03
C GLY A 194 -0.60 38.42 26.34
N VAL A 195 0.21 37.76 27.16
CA VAL A 195 -0.24 37.07 28.39
C VAL A 195 -0.02 37.93 29.63
N ASP A 196 -1.07 38.10 30.44
CA ASP A 196 -0.94 38.73 31.77
C ASP A 196 -0.18 37.81 32.74
N ALA A 197 1.05 38.22 33.06
CA ALA A 197 1.97 37.50 33.92
C ALA A 197 1.81 37.84 35.44
N SER A 198 0.79 38.62 35.81
CA SER A 198 0.65 39.20 37.14
C SER A 198 -0.07 38.31 38.17
N ASN A 199 -0.79 37.28 37.71
CA ASN A 199 -1.80 36.60 38.52
C ASN A 199 -1.95 35.08 38.23
N MET A 200 -0.82 34.36 38.13
CA MET A 200 -0.76 32.93 37.80
C MET A 200 -0.46 32.04 39.02
N MET A 201 -0.75 30.75 38.91
CA MET A 201 -0.24 29.71 39.80
C MET A 201 1.07 29.19 39.23
N MET A 202 2.13 29.16 40.02
CA MET A 202 3.39 28.51 39.67
C MET A 202 3.51 27.19 40.43
N ARG A 203 3.96 26.14 39.75
CA ARG A 203 4.51 24.92 40.34
C ARG A 203 5.94 24.74 39.85
N ALA A 204 6.86 24.33 40.71
CA ALA A 204 8.27 24.16 40.36
C ALA A 204 8.91 23.03 41.15
N ALA A 205 9.67 22.17 40.47
CA ALA A 205 10.66 21.31 41.12
C ALA A 205 11.79 22.19 41.70
N VAL A 206 12.25 21.87 42.91
CA VAL A 206 13.29 22.63 43.61
C VAL A 206 14.65 21.96 43.45
N VAL A 207 15.60 22.70 42.88
CA VAL A 207 16.96 22.25 42.57
C VAL A 207 17.91 22.74 43.66
N MET A 208 17.81 22.13 44.85
CA MET A 208 18.70 22.43 45.97
C MET A 208 19.73 21.31 46.19
N PRO A 209 20.99 21.62 46.58
CA PRO A 209 21.97 20.59 46.90
C PRO A 209 21.53 19.80 48.14
N ILE A 210 21.23 18.51 47.95
CA ILE A 210 20.91 17.59 49.05
C ILE A 210 22.23 17.09 49.64
N PRO A 211 22.52 17.33 50.93
CA PRO A 211 23.82 17.01 51.52
C PRO A 211 24.26 15.55 51.33
N ALA A 212 25.53 15.38 50.94
CA ALA A 212 26.14 14.07 50.69
C ALA A 212 26.24 13.19 51.95
N ASP A 213 26.14 13.79 53.14
CA ASP A 213 26.20 13.14 54.45
C ASP A 213 24.82 12.81 55.06
N LEU A 214 23.71 13.08 54.34
CA LEU A 214 22.32 12.90 54.84
C LEU A 214 22.07 11.56 55.57
N ALA A 215 22.66 10.47 55.10
CA ALA A 215 22.49 9.14 55.70
C ALA A 215 23.35 8.94 56.98
N SER A 216 24.55 9.52 57.03
CA SER A 216 25.45 9.48 58.20
C SER A 216 25.01 10.44 59.30
N ALA A 217 24.42 11.58 58.95
CA ALA A 217 23.82 12.53 59.91
C ALA A 217 22.53 12.00 60.57
N ALA A 218 21.95 10.93 60.04
CA ALA A 218 20.64 10.41 60.41
C ALA A 218 20.66 9.16 61.32
N GLY A 219 21.79 8.86 61.96
CA GLY A 219 21.90 7.78 62.96
C GLY A 219 21.96 6.36 62.39
N GLY A 220 22.14 6.18 61.07
CA GLY A 220 22.49 4.90 60.45
C GLY A 220 21.39 3.84 60.34
N GLY A 221 20.16 4.12 60.76
CA GLY A 221 19.04 3.17 60.67
C GLY A 221 18.52 2.95 59.24
N ALA A 222 17.95 1.77 58.95
CA ALA A 222 17.48 1.41 57.60
C ALA A 222 16.42 2.38 57.03
N ALA A 223 15.49 2.86 57.86
CA ALA A 223 14.50 3.87 57.45
C ALA A 223 15.16 5.20 57.06
N ALA A 224 16.14 5.66 57.84
CA ALA A 224 16.89 6.88 57.56
C ALA A 224 17.70 6.79 56.25
N VAL A 225 18.31 5.64 55.97
CA VAL A 225 19.01 5.38 54.69
C VAL A 225 18.02 5.40 53.52
N ALA A 226 16.84 4.79 53.66
CA ALA A 226 15.81 4.79 52.62
C ALA A 226 15.26 6.21 52.33
N GLN A 227 14.99 7.00 53.38
CA GLN A 227 14.58 8.41 53.23
C GLN A 227 15.66 9.24 52.54
N ALA A 228 16.92 9.10 52.97
CA ALA A 228 18.05 9.81 52.37
C ALA A 228 18.26 9.45 50.89
N LYS A 229 18.04 8.18 50.53
CA LYS A 229 18.08 7.71 49.14
C LYS A 229 16.98 8.36 48.30
N SER A 230 15.71 8.26 48.73
CA SER A 230 14.57 8.82 47.98
C SER A 230 14.72 10.32 47.72
N LEU A 231 15.10 11.09 48.76
CA LEU A 231 15.34 12.52 48.61
C LEU A 231 16.45 12.81 47.59
N ARG A 232 17.58 12.07 47.62
CA ARG A 232 18.69 12.24 46.66
C ARG A 232 18.28 11.90 45.22
N GLU A 233 17.51 10.84 45.01
CA GLU A 233 16.99 10.46 43.70
C GLU A 233 16.10 11.58 43.14
N ALA A 234 15.14 12.06 43.93
CA ALA A 234 14.28 13.17 43.52
C ALA A 234 15.03 14.51 43.33
N GLY A 235 16.11 14.76 44.08
CA GLY A 235 16.98 15.92 43.88
C GLY A 235 17.83 15.82 42.61
N ALA A 236 18.25 14.61 42.20
CA ALA A 236 18.90 14.38 40.92
C ALA A 236 17.89 14.51 39.75
N ASP A 237 16.66 14.03 39.94
CA ASP A 237 15.58 14.23 38.98
C ASP A 237 15.24 15.71 38.80
N ALA A 238 15.23 16.50 39.88
CA ALA A 238 15.01 17.95 39.84
C ALA A 238 15.99 18.71 38.93
N VAL A 239 17.18 18.17 38.65
CA VAL A 239 18.17 18.77 37.73
C VAL A 239 17.88 18.47 36.25
N LYS A 240 17.12 17.41 35.93
CA LYS A 240 16.91 16.94 34.54
C LYS A 240 16.23 17.98 33.64
N PRO A 241 16.39 17.86 32.30
CA PRO A 241 15.68 18.70 31.33
C PRO A 241 14.15 18.61 31.39
N GLU A 242 13.61 17.54 31.96
CA GLU A 242 12.18 17.36 32.21
C GLU A 242 11.72 17.72 33.63
N SER A 243 12.54 18.46 34.38
CA SER A 243 12.12 19.12 35.61
C SER A 243 11.66 20.54 35.32
N PHE A 244 10.33 20.71 35.39
CA PHE A 244 9.63 21.89 34.89
C PHE A 244 9.26 22.87 36.01
N ILE A 245 9.37 24.16 35.69
CA ILE A 245 8.46 25.17 36.21
C ILE A 245 7.23 25.18 35.30
N GLU A 246 6.03 25.09 35.89
CA GLU A 246 4.76 25.28 35.20
C GLU A 246 4.05 26.52 35.73
N PHE A 247 3.53 27.34 34.82
CA PHE A 247 2.64 28.47 35.08
C PHE A 247 1.24 28.14 34.58
N GLN A 248 0.29 28.25 35.48
CA GLN A 248 -1.08 27.77 35.34
C GLN A 248 -2.04 28.94 35.59
N PHE A 249 -3.05 29.04 34.74
CA PHE A 249 -4.02 30.14 34.75
C PHE A 249 -5.26 29.76 35.58
N PRO A 250 -6.15 30.72 35.91
CA PRO A 250 -7.42 30.39 36.56
C PRO A 250 -8.20 29.32 35.78
N PRO A 251 -8.99 28.46 36.43
CA PRO A 251 -9.88 27.53 35.74
C PRO A 251 -10.79 28.26 34.73
N ASN A 252 -10.92 27.71 33.52
CA ASN A 252 -11.60 28.31 32.38
C ASN A 252 -10.99 29.62 31.84
N ALA A 253 -9.76 29.99 32.24
CA ALA A 253 -9.04 31.08 31.60
C ALA A 253 -8.85 30.80 30.10
N ASN A 254 -9.01 31.84 29.29
CA ASN A 254 -8.96 31.77 27.85
C ASN A 254 -8.06 32.90 27.34
N LEU A 255 -6.82 32.56 27.01
CA LEU A 255 -5.74 33.50 26.72
C LEU A 255 -5.76 33.88 25.24
N GLN A 256 -5.73 35.17 24.94
CA GLN A 256 -5.64 35.66 23.56
C GLN A 256 -4.18 35.96 23.25
N LEU A 257 -3.49 35.04 22.59
CA LEU A 257 -2.11 35.28 22.16
C LEU A 257 -2.07 36.19 20.93
N ILE A 258 -1.09 37.10 20.91
CA ILE A 258 -0.83 37.97 19.76
C ILE A 258 0.18 37.37 18.77
N MET A 259 0.94 36.34 19.19
CA MET A 259 2.00 35.72 18.40
C MET A 259 2.18 34.23 18.75
N PRO A 260 1.79 33.28 17.86
CA PRO A 260 0.85 33.49 16.76
C PRO A 260 -0.50 33.96 17.30
N LYS A 261 -1.35 34.50 16.42
CA LYS A 261 -2.73 34.84 16.80
C LYS A 261 -3.54 33.57 17.10
N VAL A 262 -3.70 33.24 18.37
CA VAL A 262 -4.39 32.02 18.80
C VAL A 262 -5.03 32.20 20.17
N GLN A 263 -6.24 31.67 20.32
CA GLN A 263 -6.91 31.57 21.60
C GLN A 263 -6.50 30.25 22.28
N LEU A 264 -6.00 30.32 23.52
CA LEU A 264 -5.61 29.15 24.32
C LEU A 264 -6.49 28.98 25.57
N ALA A 265 -7.14 27.83 25.66
CA ALA A 265 -7.78 27.31 26.87
C ALA A 265 -6.96 26.16 27.48
N ASP A 266 -7.24 25.82 28.75
CA ASP A 266 -6.51 24.76 29.50
C ASP A 266 -4.97 24.97 29.47
N ALA A 267 -4.53 26.22 29.37
CA ALA A 267 -3.14 26.54 29.05
C ALA A 267 -2.20 26.33 30.24
N VAL A 268 -1.05 25.73 29.96
CA VAL A 268 0.09 25.64 30.87
C VAL A 268 1.32 26.16 30.14
N PHE A 269 1.94 27.20 30.67
CA PHE A 269 3.24 27.69 30.22
C PHE A 269 4.34 27.01 31.04
N PHE A 270 5.51 26.79 30.47
CA PHE A 270 6.58 26.10 31.17
C PHE A 270 7.98 26.64 30.85
N LEU A 271 8.91 26.39 31.76
CA LEU A 271 10.34 26.64 31.62
C LEU A 271 11.11 25.51 32.28
N ASN A 272 12.08 24.91 31.58
CA ASN A 272 12.93 23.85 32.14
C ASN A 272 14.35 24.35 32.51
N ASN A 273 15.16 23.47 33.12
CA ASN A 273 16.54 23.77 33.50
C ASN A 273 17.50 24.02 32.33
N GLU A 274 17.17 23.60 31.12
CA GLU A 274 17.93 23.88 29.90
C GLU A 274 17.60 25.26 29.28
N LEU A 275 16.73 26.05 29.94
CA LEU A 275 16.14 27.29 29.42
C LEU A 275 15.21 27.11 28.21
N VAL A 276 14.64 25.93 27.99
CA VAL A 276 13.55 25.76 27.03
C VAL A 276 12.27 26.30 27.63
N PHE A 277 11.75 27.38 27.04
CA PHE A 277 10.46 27.97 27.35
C PHE A 277 9.40 27.45 26.37
N GLY A 278 8.18 27.30 26.85
CA GLY A 278 7.08 26.83 26.01
C GLY A 278 5.71 27.01 26.62
N TYR A 279 4.70 26.58 25.88
CA TYR A 279 3.33 26.49 26.35
C TYR A 279 2.58 25.34 25.67
N LYS A 280 1.66 24.73 26.42
CA LYS A 280 0.80 23.64 25.96
C LYS A 280 -0.66 23.94 26.30
N GLY A 281 -1.60 23.59 25.44
CA GLY A 281 -3.01 23.98 25.63
C GLY A 281 -3.98 23.50 24.55
N ASN A 282 -5.26 23.74 24.79
CA ASN A 282 -6.33 23.64 23.81
C ASN A 282 -6.36 24.94 22.98
N ALA A 283 -5.93 24.87 21.72
CA ALA A 283 -5.75 26.00 20.83
C ALA A 283 -6.87 26.13 19.80
N ARG A 284 -7.28 27.38 19.53
CA ARG A 284 -8.25 27.80 18.52
C ARG A 284 -7.67 28.96 17.72
N PHE A 285 -7.48 28.76 16.43
CA PHE A 285 -6.84 29.75 15.55
C PHE A 285 -7.88 30.67 14.91
N GLU A 286 -7.49 31.92 14.63
CA GLU A 286 -8.35 32.92 13.98
C GLU A 286 -8.89 32.38 12.63
N GLY A 287 -10.21 32.32 12.50
CA GLY A 287 -10.95 31.76 11.37
C GLY A 287 -11.26 30.25 11.45
N ALA A 288 -10.69 29.51 12.39
CA ALA A 288 -10.91 28.07 12.61
C ALA A 288 -11.26 27.78 14.09
N GLU A 289 -12.04 28.66 14.72
CA GLU A 289 -12.29 28.67 16.16
C GLU A 289 -13.13 27.49 16.67
N ASP A 290 -13.89 26.82 15.78
CA ASP A 290 -14.61 25.58 16.10
C ASP A 290 -13.67 24.36 16.17
N LYS A 291 -12.46 24.46 15.62
CA LYS A 291 -11.45 23.40 15.61
C LYS A 291 -10.58 23.48 16.86
N ASN A 292 -10.86 22.63 17.83
CA ASN A 292 -10.01 22.50 19.01
C ASN A 292 -8.76 21.66 18.66
N ILE A 293 -7.60 22.32 18.50
CA ILE A 293 -6.31 21.70 18.21
C ILE A 293 -5.49 21.65 19.51
N ILE A 294 -4.96 20.49 19.89
CA ILE A 294 -4.05 20.44 21.05
C ILE A 294 -2.66 20.87 20.59
N LEU A 295 -2.14 21.94 21.18
CA LEU A 295 -0.90 22.62 20.80
C LEU A 295 0.17 22.44 21.88
N ASN A 296 1.41 22.24 21.45
CA ASN A 296 2.61 22.42 22.27
C ASN A 296 3.61 23.29 21.49
N PHE A 297 4.00 24.42 22.05
CA PHE A 297 5.08 25.28 21.55
C PHE A 297 6.28 25.19 22.49
N GLN A 298 7.49 25.17 21.92
CA GLN A 298 8.75 25.25 22.65
C GLN A 298 9.83 25.98 21.85
N THR A 299 10.71 26.70 22.55
CA THR A 299 11.87 27.42 22.02
C THR A 299 12.91 27.61 23.14
N PRO A 300 14.23 27.57 22.86
CA PRO A 300 15.23 27.98 23.84
C PRO A 300 15.09 29.46 24.20
N LEU A 301 15.42 29.83 25.43
CA LEU A 301 15.71 31.21 25.80
C LEU A 301 17.21 31.44 25.70
N GLY A 302 17.62 32.52 25.02
CA GLY A 302 19.00 32.96 25.02
C GLY A 302 19.48 33.39 26.43
N PRO A 303 20.79 33.67 26.62
CA PRO A 303 21.34 34.16 27.89
C PRO A 303 20.64 35.44 28.41
N GLU A 304 20.08 36.22 27.49
CA GLU A 304 19.31 37.43 27.78
C GLU A 304 17.84 37.18 28.17
N GLY A 305 17.43 35.91 28.29
CA GLY A 305 16.08 35.49 28.65
C GLY A 305 15.04 35.73 27.56
N ALA A 306 15.47 36.09 26.35
CA ALA A 306 14.61 36.27 25.17
C ALA A 306 14.42 34.94 24.43
N MET A 307 13.20 34.68 23.92
CA MET A 307 12.93 33.51 23.07
C MET A 307 13.78 33.55 21.79
N ASP A 308 14.55 32.48 21.56
CA ASP A 308 15.38 32.30 20.38
C ASP A 308 14.58 31.63 19.26
N LEU A 309 13.84 32.44 18.50
CA LEU A 309 13.07 31.96 17.35
C LEU A 309 13.94 31.50 16.16
N ALA A 310 15.27 31.38 16.29
CA ALA A 310 16.05 30.55 15.37
C ALA A 310 15.74 29.05 15.55
N ASP A 311 15.46 28.63 16.78
CA ASP A 311 15.06 27.25 17.11
C ASP A 311 13.71 27.24 17.84
N PHE A 312 12.69 26.71 17.17
CA PHE A 312 11.39 26.52 17.78
C PHE A 312 10.68 25.30 17.20
N SER A 313 9.75 24.75 17.96
CA SER A 313 8.82 23.73 17.48
C SER A 313 7.42 24.04 17.97
N PHE A 314 6.44 24.02 17.06
CA PHE A 314 5.05 23.79 17.40
C PHE A 314 4.68 22.36 17.00
N ARG A 315 4.03 21.62 17.90
CA ARG A 315 3.40 20.33 17.64
C ARG A 315 1.90 20.48 17.83
N MET A 316 1.13 20.01 16.86
CA MET A 316 -0.32 20.16 16.79
C MET A 316 -0.95 18.79 16.57
N ALA A 317 -1.86 18.42 17.47
CA ALA A 317 -2.70 17.24 17.36
C ALA A 317 -4.11 17.71 16.94
N THR A 318 -4.51 17.37 15.71
CA THR A 318 -5.71 17.92 15.08
C THR A 318 -6.95 17.05 15.32
N PRO A 319 -8.16 17.64 15.34
CA PRO A 319 -9.41 16.88 15.41
C PRO A 319 -9.72 16.20 14.07
N ALA A 320 -10.52 15.13 14.10
CA ALA A 320 -10.95 14.40 12.89
C ALA A 320 -11.86 15.22 11.94
N SER A 321 -12.37 16.37 12.39
CA SER A 321 -13.19 17.30 11.59
C SER A 321 -12.38 18.43 10.94
N LEU A 322 -11.05 18.38 10.97
CA LEU A 322 -10.18 19.37 10.34
C LEU A 322 -10.15 19.18 8.82
N THR A 323 -10.28 20.28 8.07
CA THR A 323 -10.09 20.33 6.62
C THR A 323 -8.79 21.04 6.25
N MET A 324 -8.35 20.93 4.99
CA MET A 324 -7.22 21.70 4.49
C MET A 324 -7.54 23.21 4.40
N GLU A 325 -8.82 23.61 4.30
CA GLU A 325 -9.21 25.01 4.52
C GLU A 325 -8.88 25.47 5.96
N ASP A 326 -9.26 24.69 6.97
CA ASP A 326 -8.96 25.04 8.37
C ASP A 326 -7.43 25.11 8.58
N GLN A 327 -6.69 24.18 7.99
CA GLN A 327 -5.22 24.19 8.01
C GLN A 327 -4.62 25.42 7.30
N VAL A 328 -5.26 25.92 6.23
CA VAL A 328 -4.89 27.22 5.63
C VAL A 328 -5.09 28.36 6.61
N ARG A 329 -6.17 28.36 7.39
CA ARG A 329 -6.43 29.39 8.40
C ARG A 329 -5.43 29.33 9.55
N VAL A 330 -5.05 28.13 10.00
CA VAL A 330 -3.90 27.91 10.91
C VAL A 330 -2.61 28.50 10.30
N MET A 331 -2.29 28.21 9.04
CA MET A 331 -1.10 28.77 8.37
C MET A 331 -1.14 30.31 8.28
N VAL A 332 -2.32 30.90 8.10
CA VAL A 332 -2.50 32.37 8.09
C VAL A 332 -2.36 32.98 9.49
N ALA A 333 -2.82 32.32 10.55
CA ALA A 333 -2.59 32.75 11.93
C ALA A 333 -1.09 32.65 12.33
N MET A 334 -0.39 31.64 11.82
CA MET A 334 1.07 31.49 11.92
C MET A 334 1.86 32.52 11.08
N ALA A 335 1.20 33.29 10.20
CA ALA A 335 1.80 34.39 9.45
C ALA A 335 1.94 35.70 10.28
N SER A 336 2.26 35.55 11.57
CA SER A 336 2.47 36.66 12.51
C SER A 336 3.89 37.25 12.31
N PRO A 337 4.05 38.53 11.95
CA PRO A 337 5.37 39.12 11.74
C PRO A 337 6.18 39.24 13.04
N ASP A 338 7.41 38.70 13.04
CA ASP A 338 8.39 38.88 14.11
C ASP A 338 9.74 39.36 13.53
N PRO A 339 10.35 40.45 14.05
CA PRO A 339 11.64 40.95 13.59
C PRO A 339 12.78 39.93 13.64
N ARG A 340 12.79 39.00 14.60
CA ARG A 340 13.78 37.90 14.72
C ARG A 340 13.69 36.93 13.54
N LEU A 341 12.51 36.81 12.94
CA LEU A 341 12.24 35.97 11.77
C LEU A 341 12.36 36.72 10.43
N ALA A 342 12.68 38.02 10.43
CA ALA A 342 12.71 38.85 9.20
C ALA A 342 13.57 38.23 8.08
N LYS A 343 14.79 37.77 8.40
CA LYS A 343 15.70 37.07 7.45
C LYS A 343 15.15 35.73 6.89
N TYR A 344 14.05 35.22 7.45
CA TYR A 344 13.37 33.99 7.05
C TYR A 344 11.96 34.23 6.46
N GLY A 345 11.62 35.48 6.13
CA GLY A 345 10.31 35.86 5.59
C GLY A 345 9.31 36.37 6.64
N GLY A 346 9.78 36.67 7.85
CA GLY A 346 9.04 37.40 8.89
C GLY A 346 8.02 36.60 9.70
N GLY A 347 7.44 35.53 9.17
CA GLY A 347 6.48 34.67 9.88
C GLY A 347 7.08 33.34 10.36
N PHE A 348 6.32 32.61 11.19
CA PHE A 348 6.73 31.26 11.64
C PHE A 348 6.81 30.24 10.49
N ILE A 349 6.08 30.46 9.40
CA ILE A 349 6.20 29.69 8.16
C ILE A 349 6.98 30.53 7.15
N ARG A 350 8.05 29.99 6.58
CA ARG A 350 8.93 30.71 5.64
C ARG A 350 8.17 31.21 4.43
N ASN A 351 8.38 32.48 4.09
CA ASN A 351 7.75 33.18 2.95
C ASN A 351 6.21 33.20 2.94
N ILE A 352 5.52 32.83 4.02
CA ILE A 352 4.05 32.68 4.05
C ILE A 352 3.28 33.90 3.51
N GLN A 353 3.81 35.11 3.67
CA GLN A 353 3.16 36.32 3.15
C GLN A 353 3.04 36.34 1.61
N SER A 354 3.99 35.76 0.85
CA SER A 354 3.93 35.81 -0.63
C SER A 354 2.88 34.84 -1.21
N PHE A 355 2.56 33.77 -0.50
CA PHE A 355 1.55 32.79 -0.91
C PHE A 355 0.26 32.79 -0.07
N LYS A 356 0.13 33.67 0.93
CA LYS A 356 -1.07 33.84 1.76
C LYS A 356 -2.34 34.13 0.94
N ALA A 357 -2.28 35.10 0.02
CA ALA A 357 -3.43 35.41 -0.85
C ALA A 357 -3.76 34.26 -1.82
N PRO A 358 -2.79 33.63 -2.51
CA PRO A 358 -3.00 32.40 -3.28
C PRO A 358 -3.64 31.25 -2.49
N LEU A 359 -3.29 31.05 -1.22
CA LEU A 359 -3.93 30.05 -0.34
C LEU A 359 -5.39 30.40 -0.05
N LEU A 360 -5.66 31.66 0.34
CA LEU A 360 -7.01 32.13 0.66
C LEU A 360 -7.96 32.07 -0.54
N ALA A 361 -7.45 32.26 -1.76
CA ALA A 361 -8.22 32.11 -2.99
C ALA A 361 -8.56 30.65 -3.35
N MET A 362 -7.89 29.66 -2.73
CA MET A 362 -8.10 28.23 -2.97
C MET A 362 -8.77 27.50 -1.78
N THR A 363 -9.31 28.22 -0.78
CA THR A 363 -9.97 27.60 0.37
C THR A 363 -11.15 26.70 -0.03
N LYS A 364 -11.96 27.11 -1.00
CA LYS A 364 -13.16 26.37 -1.43
C LYS A 364 -12.88 24.96 -1.98
N PRO A 365 -11.89 24.71 -2.88
CA PRO A 365 -11.48 23.35 -3.19
C PRO A 365 -10.80 22.64 -2.00
N LEU A 366 -10.03 23.34 -1.17
CA LEU A 366 -9.33 22.76 -0.01
C LEU A 366 -10.28 22.35 1.15
N SER A 367 -11.49 22.91 1.24
CA SER A 367 -12.52 22.50 2.21
C SER A 367 -13.01 21.07 1.95
N MET A 368 -12.85 20.56 0.72
CA MET A 368 -13.18 19.20 0.31
C MET A 368 -12.10 18.17 0.66
N PHE A 369 -11.01 18.60 1.30
CA PHE A 369 -9.89 17.78 1.75
C PHE A 369 -9.96 17.64 3.28
N GLN A 370 -10.53 16.55 3.77
CA GLN A 370 -10.61 16.25 5.19
C GLN A 370 -9.29 15.62 5.67
N LEU A 371 -8.64 16.27 6.63
CA LEU A 371 -7.35 15.88 7.19
C LEU A 371 -7.59 14.94 8.39
N ASN A 372 -7.30 13.67 8.21
CA ASN A 372 -7.48 12.66 9.24
C ASN A 372 -6.19 12.48 10.04
N ASN A 373 -6.22 12.87 11.31
CA ASN A 373 -5.22 12.41 12.27
C ASN A 373 -5.39 10.88 12.47
N PRO A 374 -4.41 10.03 12.12
CA PRO A 374 -4.55 8.58 12.21
C PRO A 374 -4.63 8.08 13.66
N THR A 375 -4.13 8.87 14.61
CA THR A 375 -4.30 8.64 16.05
C THR A 375 -4.78 9.94 16.70
N PRO A 376 -6.10 10.23 16.64
CA PRO A 376 -6.66 11.43 17.25
C PRO A 376 -6.31 11.51 18.74
N PRO A 377 -5.98 12.70 19.27
CA PRO A 377 -5.64 12.83 20.68
C PRO A 377 -6.89 12.57 21.56
N PRO A 378 -6.71 12.03 22.79
CA PRO A 378 -7.77 12.10 23.79
C PRO A 378 -8.10 13.57 24.10
N GLN A 379 -9.31 13.84 24.59
CA GLN A 379 -9.65 15.18 25.07
C GLN A 379 -8.68 15.59 26.17
N TYR A 380 -7.98 16.70 25.99
CA TYR A 380 -7.18 17.34 27.03
C TYR A 380 -8.06 18.26 27.88
N ARG A 381 -7.92 18.19 29.21
CA ARG A 381 -8.38 19.21 30.16
C ARG A 381 -7.36 19.39 31.26
N PHE A 382 -7.04 20.64 31.59
CA PHE A 382 -6.07 20.91 32.64
C PHE A 382 -6.62 20.51 34.02
N GLY A 383 -5.80 19.86 34.83
CA GLY A 383 -6.16 19.40 36.19
C GLY A 383 -7.05 18.15 36.25
N ASP A 384 -7.52 17.63 35.12
CA ASP A 384 -8.30 16.38 35.04
C ASP A 384 -7.37 15.22 34.70
N SER A 385 -7.07 14.37 35.70
CA SER A 385 -6.18 13.21 35.53
C SER A 385 -6.72 12.14 34.58
N SER A 386 -8.03 12.15 34.27
CA SER A 386 -8.62 11.29 33.23
C SER A 386 -8.44 11.85 31.81
N LYS A 387 -7.98 13.10 31.69
CA LYS A 387 -7.82 13.87 30.45
C LYS A 387 -6.46 14.57 30.36
N PRO A 388 -5.34 13.83 30.58
CA PRO A 388 -4.01 14.42 30.62
C PRO A 388 -3.58 14.97 29.26
N PHE A 389 -2.53 15.80 29.27
CA PHE A 389 -1.92 16.27 28.03
C PHE A 389 -1.25 15.09 27.29
N PRO A 390 -1.45 14.94 25.96
CA PRO A 390 -0.83 13.86 25.20
C PRO A 390 0.70 14.03 25.15
N THR A 391 1.44 13.06 25.70
CA THR A 391 2.92 13.06 25.74
C THR A 391 3.56 12.27 24.60
N ASP A 392 2.84 11.32 24.00
CA ASP A 392 3.33 10.50 22.88
C ASP A 392 3.26 11.28 21.55
N ASN A 393 4.37 11.28 20.81
CA ASN A 393 4.49 11.97 19.53
C ASN A 393 3.45 11.53 18.49
N LYS A 394 2.93 10.30 18.54
CA LYS A 394 1.97 9.79 17.54
C LYS A 394 0.72 10.66 17.39
N TYR A 395 0.26 11.28 18.48
CA TYR A 395 -0.95 12.11 18.48
C TYR A 395 -0.77 13.41 17.67
N PHE A 396 0.47 13.88 17.47
CA PHE A 396 0.80 15.16 16.84
C PHE A 396 1.08 14.98 15.34
N ASN A 397 0.01 15.05 14.54
CA ASN A 397 0.05 14.85 13.10
C ASN A 397 0.49 16.09 12.29
N VAL A 398 0.57 17.26 12.94
CA VAL A 398 1.09 18.51 12.35
C VAL A 398 2.26 19.03 13.18
N VAL A 399 3.37 19.35 12.52
CA VAL A 399 4.58 19.88 13.16
C VAL A 399 5.11 21.08 12.37
N LEU A 400 5.36 22.19 13.05
CA LEU A 400 5.97 23.39 12.50
C LEU A 400 7.33 23.60 13.17
N LEU A 401 8.38 23.68 12.37
CA LEU A 401 9.78 23.71 12.79
C LEU A 401 10.43 25.05 12.43
N GLY A 402 11.30 25.54 13.32
CA GLY A 402 12.01 26.81 13.16
C GLY A 402 13.14 26.81 12.13
N PRO A 403 13.79 27.97 11.94
CA PRO A 403 14.83 28.17 10.93
C PRO A 403 16.03 27.23 10.96
N LEU A 404 16.44 26.73 12.13
CA LEU A 404 17.58 25.81 12.25
C LEU A 404 17.26 24.36 11.86
N ALA A 405 15.98 24.00 11.71
CA ALA A 405 15.60 22.70 11.16
C ALA A 405 15.87 22.63 9.64
N GLU A 406 16.17 21.44 9.13
CA GLU A 406 16.47 21.24 7.71
C GLU A 406 15.30 21.73 6.82
N GLY A 407 15.59 22.72 5.97
CA GLY A 407 14.62 23.38 5.09
C GLY A 407 13.75 24.47 5.74
N GLY A 408 13.86 24.69 7.06
CA GLY A 408 12.97 25.57 7.83
C GLY A 408 13.07 27.08 7.53
N PRO A 409 12.21 27.90 8.16
CA PRO A 409 11.00 27.50 8.88
C PRO A 409 9.96 26.81 7.97
N LEU A 410 9.37 25.71 8.42
CA LEU A 410 8.37 24.99 7.63
C LEU A 410 7.33 24.28 8.50
N LEU A 411 6.11 24.16 7.98
CA LEU A 411 5.04 23.33 8.52
C LEU A 411 5.00 22.01 7.74
N LYS A 412 4.84 20.89 8.44
CA LYS A 412 4.56 19.55 7.88
C LYS A 412 3.23 19.04 8.44
N VAL A 413 2.42 18.45 7.56
CA VAL A 413 1.22 17.69 7.88
C VAL A 413 1.45 16.27 7.39
N ALA A 414 1.21 15.30 8.26
CA ALA A 414 1.16 13.88 7.91
C ALA A 414 -0.15 13.27 8.44
N GLY A 415 -0.55 12.13 7.89
CA GLY A 415 -1.76 11.42 8.29
C GLY A 415 -2.46 10.80 7.09
N ASP A 416 -3.77 10.61 7.19
CA ASP A 416 -4.62 10.19 6.08
C ASP A 416 -5.44 11.38 5.55
N VAL A 417 -5.87 11.35 4.28
CA VAL A 417 -6.78 12.39 3.73
C VAL A 417 -7.96 11.78 2.98
N THR A 418 -9.13 12.42 3.11
CA THR A 418 -10.30 12.15 2.28
C THR A 418 -10.55 13.34 1.37
N ILE A 419 -10.56 13.13 0.06
CA ILE A 419 -10.64 14.18 -0.97
C ILE A 419 -11.91 13.97 -1.79
N PHE A 420 -12.85 14.93 -1.77
CA PHE A 420 -14.16 14.81 -2.44
C PHE A 420 -14.89 13.48 -2.11
N GLY A 421 -14.87 13.09 -0.84
CA GLY A 421 -15.48 11.85 -0.34
C GLY A 421 -14.71 10.56 -0.63
N GLN A 422 -13.56 10.62 -1.33
CA GLN A 422 -12.71 9.46 -1.60
C GLN A 422 -11.58 9.36 -0.58
N LYS A 423 -11.41 8.20 0.08
CA LYS A 423 -10.26 7.97 0.97
C LYS A 423 -9.00 7.81 0.12
N MET A 424 -8.02 8.67 0.32
CA MET A 424 -6.78 8.72 -0.48
C MET A 424 -5.57 8.12 0.26
N GLY A 425 -5.82 7.38 1.34
CA GLY A 425 -4.77 6.85 2.21
C GLY A 425 -3.93 7.99 2.76
N TRP A 426 -2.61 7.82 2.67
CA TRP A 426 -1.59 8.75 3.15
C TRP A 426 -1.71 10.17 2.58
N LEU A 427 -1.28 11.14 3.39
CA LEU A 427 -1.03 12.52 3.03
C LEU A 427 0.38 12.90 3.52
N TYR A 428 1.16 13.51 2.63
CA TYR A 428 2.30 14.33 3.00
C TYR A 428 2.11 15.73 2.43
N ALA A 429 1.94 16.72 3.30
CA ALA A 429 1.91 18.12 2.90
C ALA A 429 2.91 18.95 3.71
N SER A 430 3.45 19.99 3.09
CA SER A 430 4.34 20.94 3.75
C SER A 430 4.16 22.35 3.22
N ALA A 431 4.32 23.34 4.09
CA ALA A 431 4.30 24.76 3.74
C ALA A 431 5.58 25.45 4.18
N GLY A 432 6.18 26.23 3.29
CA GLY A 432 7.43 26.95 3.56
C GLY A 432 7.95 27.63 2.29
N LYS A 433 9.27 27.58 2.04
CA LYS A 433 9.93 28.30 0.93
C LYS A 433 9.28 28.08 -0.45
N ALA A 434 8.74 26.89 -0.71
CA ALA A 434 8.12 26.52 -2.00
C ALA A 434 6.61 26.82 -2.11
N GLY A 435 6.03 27.50 -1.11
CA GLY A 435 4.58 27.57 -0.92
C GLY A 435 4.06 26.35 -0.15
N LEU A 436 2.76 26.06 -0.29
CA LEU A 436 2.14 24.80 0.12
C LEU A 436 2.31 23.77 -1.00
N ILE A 437 2.98 22.67 -0.67
CA ILE A 437 3.09 21.47 -1.51
C ILE A 437 2.42 20.32 -0.76
N GLY A 438 1.66 19.48 -1.45
CA GLY A 438 1.09 18.28 -0.85
C GLY A 438 0.80 17.19 -1.85
N ASP A 439 1.05 15.94 -1.46
CA ASP A 439 0.77 14.74 -2.24
C ASP A 439 -0.02 13.73 -1.38
N ALA A 440 -0.94 13.03 -2.03
CA ALA A 440 -1.71 11.92 -1.48
C ALA A 440 -2.08 10.94 -2.61
N GLY A 441 -2.36 9.67 -2.32
CA GLY A 441 -2.82 8.78 -3.38
C GLY A 441 -3.04 7.32 -3.01
N GLU A 442 -4.19 6.79 -3.42
CA GLU A 442 -4.65 5.44 -3.11
C GLU A 442 -5.41 4.83 -4.30
N GLN A 443 -5.70 3.54 -4.24
CA GLN A 443 -6.66 2.90 -5.15
C GLN A 443 -8.09 3.33 -4.82
N VAL A 444 -8.75 4.01 -5.76
CA VAL A 444 -10.18 4.36 -5.70
C VAL A 444 -10.96 3.49 -6.70
N THR A 445 -12.27 3.34 -6.47
CA THR A 445 -13.17 2.63 -7.40
C THR A 445 -14.28 3.58 -7.84
N LEU A 446 -14.18 4.08 -9.07
CA LEU A 446 -15.11 5.06 -9.64
C LEU A 446 -15.77 4.52 -10.91
N LYS A 447 -16.98 5.00 -11.23
CA LYS A 447 -17.71 4.59 -12.44
C LYS A 447 -17.22 5.39 -13.65
N LEU A 448 -16.49 4.76 -14.56
CA LEU A 448 -15.92 5.44 -15.73
C LEU A 448 -16.77 5.20 -16.99
N GLY A 449 -17.89 5.91 -17.09
CA GLY A 449 -18.79 5.85 -18.26
C GLY A 449 -19.25 4.40 -18.55
N PRO A 450 -19.01 3.87 -19.76
CA PRO A 450 -19.44 2.53 -20.15
C PRO A 450 -18.61 1.40 -19.51
N LEU A 451 -17.43 1.69 -18.94
CA LEU A 451 -16.59 0.67 -18.29
C LEU A 451 -17.16 0.20 -16.93
N GLY A 452 -18.20 0.87 -16.41
CA GLY A 452 -18.72 0.60 -15.08
C GLY A 452 -17.73 1.01 -13.98
N LYS A 453 -17.84 0.39 -12.80
CA LYS A 453 -16.99 0.67 -11.65
C LYS A 453 -15.64 -0.02 -11.81
N VAL A 454 -14.57 0.76 -11.99
CA VAL A 454 -13.21 0.25 -12.19
C VAL A 454 -12.27 0.74 -11.08
N PRO A 455 -11.42 -0.13 -10.51
CA PRO A 455 -10.40 0.27 -9.55
C PRO A 455 -9.19 0.86 -10.26
N PHE A 456 -8.66 1.97 -9.77
CA PHE A 456 -7.39 2.55 -10.24
C PHE A 456 -6.73 3.43 -9.18
N LYS A 457 -5.41 3.60 -9.30
CA LYS A 457 -4.68 4.54 -8.45
C LYS A 457 -5.00 5.98 -8.87
N LEU A 458 -5.49 6.77 -7.93
CA LEU A 458 -5.69 8.20 -8.06
C LEU A 458 -4.66 8.92 -7.17
N GLN A 459 -3.90 9.84 -7.74
CA GLN A 459 -2.93 10.67 -7.02
C GLN A 459 -3.42 12.11 -7.01
N ALA A 460 -3.50 12.72 -5.83
CA ALA A 460 -3.72 14.14 -5.65
C ALA A 460 -2.37 14.85 -5.45
N THR A 461 -2.16 15.95 -6.15
CA THR A 461 -1.02 16.85 -5.98
C THR A 461 -1.54 18.28 -5.81
N THR A 462 -1.00 18.99 -4.83
CA THR A 462 -1.29 20.39 -4.50
C THR A 462 0.00 21.18 -4.57
N ALA A 463 0.00 22.30 -5.28
CA ALA A 463 1.11 23.24 -5.37
C ALA A 463 0.55 24.67 -5.41
N ILE A 464 0.58 25.36 -4.26
CA ILE A 464 0.09 26.72 -4.10
C ILE A 464 1.23 27.61 -3.59
N ASN A 465 1.69 28.52 -4.45
CA ASN A 465 2.70 29.53 -4.15
C ASN A 465 2.30 30.88 -4.78
N GLU A 466 3.22 31.85 -4.82
CA GLU A 466 2.96 33.19 -5.39
C GLU A 466 2.66 33.20 -6.91
N ASN A 467 3.09 32.15 -7.63
CA ASN A 467 2.98 32.02 -9.10
C ASN A 467 2.10 30.84 -9.56
N THR A 468 1.67 29.95 -8.66
CA THR A 468 0.95 28.70 -9.00
C THR A 468 -0.16 28.44 -7.99
N GLN A 469 -1.32 28.00 -8.48
CA GLN A 469 -2.48 27.61 -7.65
C GLN A 469 -3.04 26.27 -8.13
N ASN A 470 -2.17 25.28 -8.31
CA ASN A 470 -2.55 24.01 -8.92
C ASN A 470 -3.00 23.02 -7.85
N ILE A 471 -4.24 22.56 -7.95
CA ILE A 471 -4.74 21.37 -7.25
C ILE A 471 -5.23 20.41 -8.32
N THR A 472 -4.60 19.25 -8.43
CA THR A 472 -4.89 18.26 -9.48
C THR A 472 -4.97 16.85 -8.92
N LEU A 473 -5.95 16.09 -9.41
CA LEU A 473 -6.06 14.66 -9.18
C LEU A 473 -5.85 13.93 -10.52
N ALA A 474 -4.95 12.96 -10.57
CA ALA A 474 -4.58 12.24 -11.79
C ALA A 474 -4.63 10.72 -11.59
N GLY A 475 -5.05 9.98 -12.62
CA GLY A 475 -5.15 8.53 -12.60
C GLY A 475 -4.99 7.91 -13.98
N ASN A 476 -4.90 6.58 -14.04
CA ASN A 476 -4.82 5.85 -15.30
C ASN A 476 -5.56 4.51 -15.22
N VAL A 477 -6.34 4.20 -16.25
CA VAL A 477 -7.00 2.90 -16.45
C VAL A 477 -6.60 2.37 -17.83
N ALA A 478 -5.78 1.31 -17.87
CA ALA A 478 -5.36 0.66 -19.12
C ALA A 478 -4.84 1.63 -20.22
N GLY A 479 -4.04 2.62 -19.83
CA GLY A 479 -3.52 3.67 -20.72
C GLY A 479 -4.41 4.91 -20.80
N GLN A 480 -5.71 4.81 -20.50
CA GLN A 480 -6.66 5.92 -20.48
C GLN A 480 -6.34 6.87 -19.31
N LYS A 481 -5.90 8.08 -19.62
CA LYS A 481 -5.55 9.11 -18.62
C LYS A 481 -6.79 9.80 -18.07
N ILE A 482 -6.84 9.91 -16.76
CA ILE A 482 -7.85 10.62 -15.98
C ILE A 482 -7.16 11.83 -15.37
N SER A 483 -7.74 13.01 -15.52
CA SER A 483 -7.18 14.27 -15.03
C SER A 483 -8.30 15.17 -14.53
N ILE A 484 -8.17 15.61 -13.30
CA ILE A 484 -9.16 16.41 -12.58
C ILE A 484 -8.42 17.65 -12.09
N GLY A 485 -8.66 18.80 -12.70
CA GLY A 485 -8.09 20.08 -12.28
C GLY A 485 -9.10 20.90 -11.49
N MET A 486 -8.65 21.65 -10.50
CA MET A 486 -9.52 22.55 -9.72
C MET A 486 -9.08 23.99 -9.89
N ASP A 487 -10.04 24.88 -10.12
CA ASP A 487 -9.89 26.32 -9.91
C ASP A 487 -10.56 26.73 -8.57
N ALA A 488 -10.58 28.02 -8.27
CA ALA A 488 -11.10 28.56 -7.02
C ALA A 488 -12.58 28.18 -6.73
N ASN A 489 -13.37 27.80 -7.73
CA ASN A 489 -14.81 27.54 -7.58
C ASN A 489 -15.29 26.21 -8.15
N SER A 490 -14.51 25.55 -8.99
CA SER A 490 -14.99 24.46 -9.82
C SER A 490 -13.92 23.44 -10.16
N MET A 491 -14.39 22.23 -10.44
CA MET A 491 -13.58 21.06 -10.78
C MET A 491 -13.83 20.68 -12.25
N THR A 492 -12.77 20.62 -13.04
CA THR A 492 -12.82 20.17 -14.43
C THR A 492 -12.31 18.73 -14.50
N VAL A 493 -13.17 17.81 -14.93
CA VAL A 493 -12.85 16.38 -15.10
C VAL A 493 -12.63 16.11 -16.59
N ALA A 494 -11.50 15.49 -16.91
CA ALA A 494 -11.13 15.04 -18.24
C ALA A 494 -10.66 13.57 -18.19
N VAL A 495 -11.37 12.69 -18.90
CA VAL A 495 -10.95 11.33 -19.24
C VAL A 495 -10.82 11.28 -20.75
N ASN A 496 -9.60 11.22 -21.27
CA ASN A 496 -9.36 11.29 -22.71
C ASN A 496 -9.58 9.92 -23.36
N ALA A 497 -10.11 9.89 -24.58
CA ALA A 497 -10.27 8.65 -25.34
C ALA A 497 -8.91 8.01 -25.71
N THR A 498 -8.90 6.69 -25.84
CA THR A 498 -7.78 5.90 -26.36
C THR A 498 -8.29 4.91 -27.40
N CYS A 499 -7.39 4.29 -28.19
CA CYS A 499 -7.80 3.25 -29.15
C CYS A 499 -8.48 2.05 -28.45
N VAL A 500 -8.02 1.70 -27.24
CA VAL A 500 -8.62 0.64 -26.41
C VAL A 500 -10.01 1.04 -25.91
N ASN A 501 -10.20 2.30 -25.50
CA ASN A 501 -11.43 2.84 -24.94
C ASN A 501 -11.82 4.15 -25.68
N PRO A 502 -12.49 4.06 -26.84
CA PRO A 502 -12.77 5.21 -27.71
C PRO A 502 -13.96 6.08 -27.23
N PHE A 503 -14.00 6.39 -25.94
CA PHE A 503 -14.93 7.35 -25.35
C PHE A 503 -14.16 8.35 -24.47
N GLU A 504 -14.70 9.55 -24.32
CA GLU A 504 -14.19 10.56 -23.40
C GLU A 504 -15.24 11.04 -22.41
N ILE A 505 -14.78 11.56 -21.27
CA ILE A 505 -15.62 12.30 -20.31
C ILE A 505 -14.95 13.67 -20.15
N LYS A 506 -15.66 14.75 -20.51
CA LYS A 506 -15.22 16.13 -20.27
C LYS A 506 -16.37 16.88 -19.63
N THR A 507 -16.20 17.29 -18.38
CA THR A 507 -17.22 18.04 -17.64
C THR A 507 -16.59 19.06 -16.68
N LYS A 508 -17.32 20.14 -16.41
CA LYS A 508 -16.94 21.16 -15.43
C LYS A 508 -18.05 21.28 -14.39
N VAL A 509 -17.71 21.05 -13.13
CA VAL A 509 -18.66 20.94 -12.01
C VAL A 509 -18.35 22.01 -10.98
N GLU A 510 -19.36 22.72 -10.49
CA GLU A 510 -19.22 23.66 -9.38
C GLU A 510 -18.92 22.91 -8.07
N ILE A 511 -17.91 23.36 -7.31
CA ILE A 511 -17.58 22.77 -6.00
C ILE A 511 -18.59 23.28 -4.96
N LYS A 512 -19.23 22.35 -4.26
CA LYS A 512 -20.18 22.56 -3.15
C LYS A 512 -19.76 21.69 -1.97
N PRO A 513 -20.14 22.01 -0.72
CA PRO A 513 -19.76 21.21 0.45
C PRO A 513 -20.17 19.74 0.38
N SER A 514 -21.19 19.40 -0.43
CA SER A 514 -21.67 18.04 -0.66
C SER A 514 -21.06 17.35 -1.90
N THR A 515 -20.09 17.95 -2.60
CA THR A 515 -19.57 17.38 -3.85
C THR A 515 -18.76 16.12 -3.58
N ASN A 516 -19.28 14.97 -4.02
CA ASN A 516 -18.57 13.70 -4.01
C ASN A 516 -18.05 13.37 -5.42
N LEU A 517 -16.81 12.89 -5.52
CA LEU A 517 -16.23 12.49 -6.80
C LEU A 517 -16.96 11.28 -7.41
N ALA A 518 -17.48 10.36 -6.58
CA ALA A 518 -18.28 9.23 -7.05
C ALA A 518 -19.54 9.72 -7.79
N ASP A 519 -20.31 10.62 -7.19
CA ASP A 519 -21.55 11.16 -7.79
C ASP A 519 -21.27 11.90 -9.10
N VAL A 520 -20.17 12.68 -9.14
CA VAL A 520 -19.72 13.37 -10.35
C VAL A 520 -19.42 12.39 -11.48
N PHE A 521 -18.75 11.28 -11.20
CA PHE A 521 -18.47 10.25 -12.21
C PHE A 521 -19.71 9.40 -12.54
N GLU A 522 -20.58 9.10 -11.57
CA GLU A 522 -21.78 8.29 -11.81
C GLU A 522 -22.80 8.98 -12.72
N GLY A 523 -22.88 10.32 -12.66
CA GLY A 523 -23.69 11.17 -13.54
C GLY A 523 -23.12 11.39 -14.95
N GLN A 524 -21.95 10.83 -15.30
CA GLN A 524 -21.32 11.01 -16.63
C GLN A 524 -21.25 9.68 -17.39
N GLY A 525 -22.05 9.55 -18.45
CA GLY A 525 -22.00 8.39 -19.35
C GLY A 525 -20.77 8.38 -20.28
N GLY A 526 -20.24 9.57 -20.61
CA GLY A 526 -19.21 9.74 -21.63
C GLY A 526 -19.76 9.91 -23.05
N VAL A 527 -18.87 10.22 -23.99
CA VAL A 527 -19.15 10.53 -25.40
C VAL A 527 -18.18 9.73 -26.26
N ASN A 528 -18.67 9.02 -27.28
CA ASN A 528 -17.85 8.30 -28.25
C ASN A 528 -17.00 9.28 -29.08
N VAL A 529 -15.72 8.98 -29.20
CA VAL A 529 -14.76 9.71 -30.04
C VAL A 529 -14.46 8.86 -31.27
N ASP A 530 -14.38 9.51 -32.43
CA ASP A 530 -13.95 8.92 -33.69
C ASP A 530 -12.55 8.26 -33.55
N PRO A 531 -12.46 6.91 -33.57
CA PRO A 531 -11.20 6.20 -33.41
C PRO A 531 -10.13 6.61 -34.43
N GLY A 532 -10.52 6.95 -35.67
CA GLY A 532 -9.59 7.36 -36.72
C GLY A 532 -8.90 8.70 -36.46
N LYS A 533 -9.38 9.48 -35.47
CA LYS A 533 -8.76 10.74 -35.02
C LYS A 533 -7.90 10.56 -33.76
N ILE A 534 -7.85 9.36 -33.18
CA ILE A 534 -7.02 9.06 -32.03
C ILE A 534 -5.60 8.74 -32.53
N SER A 535 -4.62 9.58 -32.17
CA SER A 535 -3.23 9.40 -32.58
C SER A 535 -2.70 8.00 -32.21
N GLY A 536 -2.15 7.30 -33.21
CA GLY A 536 -1.64 5.93 -33.07
C GLY A 536 -2.69 4.82 -33.20
N CYS A 537 -3.99 5.13 -33.31
CA CYS A 537 -5.04 4.13 -33.47
C CYS A 537 -5.15 3.69 -34.94
N ILE A 538 -4.48 2.58 -35.29
CA ILE A 538 -4.38 2.08 -36.68
C ILE A 538 -4.57 0.56 -36.77
N GLY A 539 -4.82 0.05 -37.99
CA GLY A 539 -4.90 -1.38 -38.27
C GLY A 539 -5.94 -2.12 -37.43
N LYS A 540 -5.54 -3.26 -36.84
CA LYS A 540 -6.44 -4.10 -36.02
C LYS A 540 -6.93 -3.42 -34.75
N GLU A 541 -6.16 -2.49 -34.17
CA GLU A 541 -6.59 -1.74 -32.98
C GLU A 541 -7.71 -0.75 -33.34
N LEU A 542 -7.59 -0.08 -34.50
CA LEU A 542 -8.62 0.79 -35.05
C LEU A 542 -9.91 0.02 -35.38
N GLU A 543 -9.78 -1.16 -35.97
CA GLU A 543 -10.90 -2.07 -36.22
C GLU A 543 -11.59 -2.50 -34.91
N ALA A 544 -10.83 -2.87 -33.88
CA ALA A 544 -11.37 -3.20 -32.56
C ALA A 544 -12.08 -2.00 -31.90
N ALA A 545 -11.54 -0.79 -32.06
CA ALA A 545 -12.13 0.44 -31.53
C ALA A 545 -13.50 0.74 -32.18
N TYR A 546 -13.61 0.66 -33.52
CA TYR A 546 -14.90 0.80 -34.20
C TYR A 546 -15.89 -0.31 -33.81
N ASN A 547 -15.44 -1.56 -33.66
CA ASN A 547 -16.29 -2.66 -33.20
C ASN A 547 -16.87 -2.39 -31.81
N LYS A 548 -16.08 -1.85 -30.86
CA LYS A 548 -16.59 -1.42 -29.54
C LYS A 548 -17.66 -0.34 -29.63
N ILE A 549 -17.49 0.66 -30.49
CA ILE A 549 -18.51 1.71 -30.69
C ILE A 549 -19.80 1.11 -31.29
N ALA A 550 -19.68 0.25 -32.31
CA ALA A 550 -20.82 -0.37 -32.97
C ALA A 550 -21.64 -1.30 -32.06
N SER A 551 -20.99 -1.93 -31.08
CA SER A 551 -21.58 -2.94 -30.19
C SER A 551 -21.83 -2.46 -28.75
N GLU A 552 -20.77 -2.33 -27.96
CA GLU A 552 -20.80 -2.01 -26.52
C GLU A 552 -21.25 -0.56 -26.27
N TYR A 553 -20.63 0.41 -26.96
CA TYR A 553 -20.81 1.85 -26.67
C TYR A 553 -21.85 2.53 -27.58
N LYS A 554 -22.67 1.74 -28.28
CA LYS A 554 -23.72 2.21 -29.22
C LYS A 554 -24.76 3.17 -28.62
N HIS A 555 -24.82 3.25 -27.30
CA HIS A 555 -25.76 4.06 -26.52
C HIS A 555 -25.18 5.42 -26.10
N LEU A 556 -23.88 5.65 -26.28
CA LEU A 556 -23.25 6.96 -26.03
C LEU A 556 -23.46 7.91 -27.21
N SER A 557 -23.51 9.21 -26.91
CA SER A 557 -23.54 10.26 -27.93
C SER A 557 -22.16 10.47 -28.58
N GLY A 558 -22.07 11.31 -29.60
CA GLY A 558 -20.82 11.58 -30.32
C GLY A 558 -20.70 10.74 -31.60
N TYR A 559 -19.58 10.01 -31.76
CA TYR A 559 -19.39 9.14 -32.91
C TYR A 559 -20.39 7.96 -32.87
N THR A 560 -21.21 7.80 -33.91
CA THR A 560 -22.36 6.89 -33.88
C THR A 560 -21.98 5.45 -34.21
N ALA A 561 -22.74 4.49 -33.69
CA ALA A 561 -22.61 3.07 -34.04
C ALA A 561 -22.77 2.83 -35.55
N SER A 562 -23.63 3.58 -36.23
CA SER A 562 -23.82 3.49 -37.69
C SER A 562 -22.61 4.01 -38.48
N ALA A 563 -21.96 5.08 -38.02
CA ALA A 563 -20.71 5.57 -38.63
C ALA A 563 -19.57 4.57 -38.41
N ALA A 564 -19.44 4.02 -37.20
CA ALA A 564 -18.46 2.97 -36.91
C ALA A 564 -18.67 1.72 -37.77
N GLN A 565 -19.92 1.28 -37.95
CA GLN A 565 -20.24 0.17 -38.85
C GLN A 565 -19.92 0.49 -40.32
N ALA A 566 -20.09 1.73 -40.76
CA ALA A 566 -19.72 2.15 -42.11
C ALA A 566 -18.20 2.06 -42.34
N GLU A 567 -17.37 2.46 -41.37
CA GLU A 567 -15.91 2.30 -41.46
C GLU A 567 -15.48 0.83 -41.39
N LEU A 568 -16.08 0.01 -40.51
CA LEU A 568 -15.85 -1.45 -40.49
C LEU A 568 -16.17 -2.11 -41.83
N ASN A 569 -17.26 -1.70 -42.48
CA ASN A 569 -17.63 -2.21 -43.79
C ASN A 569 -16.60 -1.82 -44.86
N LYS A 570 -15.98 -0.63 -44.79
CA LYS A 570 -14.88 -0.26 -45.70
C LYS A 570 -13.63 -1.13 -45.47
N ILE A 571 -13.26 -1.35 -44.20
CA ILE A 571 -12.13 -2.20 -43.81
C ILE A 571 -12.34 -3.64 -44.34
N SER A 572 -13.53 -4.20 -44.16
CA SER A 572 -13.87 -5.56 -44.62
C SER A 572 -13.95 -5.67 -46.16
N ASN A 573 -14.53 -4.68 -46.85
CA ASN A 573 -14.67 -4.71 -48.31
C ASN A 573 -13.32 -4.60 -49.03
N ALA A 574 -12.37 -3.82 -48.50
CA ALA A 574 -11.04 -3.68 -49.08
C ALA A 574 -10.22 -4.99 -49.07
N ALA A 575 -10.39 -5.83 -48.05
CA ALA A 575 -9.70 -7.12 -47.95
C ALA A 575 -10.34 -8.22 -48.82
N ASN A 576 -11.67 -8.25 -48.91
CA ASN A 576 -12.39 -9.37 -49.55
C ASN A 576 -12.45 -9.27 -51.09
N GLN A 577 -12.47 -8.06 -51.67
CA GLN A 577 -12.68 -7.90 -53.12
C GLN A 577 -11.51 -8.43 -53.96
N ALA A 578 -10.26 -8.21 -53.56
CA ALA A 578 -9.09 -8.72 -54.28
C ALA A 578 -8.92 -10.25 -54.18
N TYR A 579 -9.34 -10.84 -53.05
CA TYR A 579 -9.20 -12.26 -52.77
C TYR A 579 -10.24 -13.11 -53.53
N GLU A 580 -11.53 -12.75 -53.46
CA GLU A 580 -12.61 -13.55 -54.05
C GLU A 580 -12.67 -13.49 -55.58
N GLN A 581 -12.18 -12.41 -56.20
CA GLN A 581 -12.14 -12.29 -57.66
C GLN A 581 -11.08 -13.23 -58.27
N THR A 582 -9.85 -13.19 -57.72
CA THR A 582 -8.74 -14.07 -58.10
C THR A 582 -9.05 -15.55 -57.85
N LYS A 583 -9.70 -15.86 -56.73
CA LYS A 583 -10.09 -17.23 -56.33
C LYS A 583 -11.13 -17.85 -57.25
N LYS A 584 -12.13 -17.09 -57.72
CA LYS A 584 -13.17 -17.61 -58.65
C LYS A 584 -12.63 -17.85 -60.06
N GLU A 585 -11.64 -17.09 -60.49
CA GLU A 585 -10.95 -17.32 -61.76
C GLU A 585 -10.02 -18.54 -61.66
N ALA A 586 -9.24 -18.66 -60.58
CA ALA A 586 -8.40 -19.84 -60.30
C ALA A 586 -9.21 -21.14 -60.18
N GLN A 587 -10.36 -21.13 -59.48
CA GLN A 587 -11.23 -22.32 -59.36
C GLN A 587 -11.83 -22.76 -60.70
N ARG A 588 -12.17 -21.81 -61.59
CA ARG A 588 -12.64 -22.14 -62.96
C ARG A 588 -11.51 -22.69 -63.83
N ALA A 589 -10.30 -22.14 -63.74
CA ALA A 589 -9.13 -22.65 -64.44
C ALA A 589 -8.74 -24.06 -63.95
N ALA A 590 -8.78 -24.30 -62.64
CA ALA A 590 -8.51 -25.61 -62.03
C ALA A 590 -9.53 -26.67 -62.46
N GLN A 591 -10.84 -26.35 -62.51
CA GLN A 591 -11.84 -27.31 -62.98
C GLN A 591 -11.67 -27.63 -64.47
N ALA A 592 -11.43 -26.63 -65.32
CA ALA A 592 -11.16 -26.85 -66.75
C ALA A 592 -9.89 -27.68 -66.99
N SER A 593 -8.89 -27.53 -66.10
CA SER A 593 -7.67 -28.32 -66.09
C SER A 593 -7.88 -29.77 -65.68
N ILE A 594 -8.75 -30.02 -64.68
CA ILE A 594 -9.16 -31.36 -64.28
C ILE A 594 -9.92 -32.04 -65.42
N ASP A 595 -10.92 -31.38 -66.01
CA ASP A 595 -11.70 -31.92 -67.13
C ASP A 595 -10.83 -32.20 -68.37
N GLY A 596 -9.80 -31.37 -68.61
CA GLY A 596 -8.80 -31.56 -69.65
C GLY A 596 -7.86 -32.74 -69.36
N ALA A 597 -7.40 -32.88 -68.12
CA ALA A 597 -6.58 -34.02 -67.69
C ALA A 597 -7.38 -35.33 -67.80
N THR A 598 -8.60 -35.40 -67.26
CA THR A 598 -9.46 -36.59 -67.35
C THR A 598 -9.69 -37.00 -68.81
N LYS A 599 -9.78 -36.06 -69.77
CA LYS A 599 -9.78 -36.35 -71.22
C LYS A 599 -8.45 -36.90 -71.75
N LEU A 600 -7.30 -36.36 -71.33
CA LEU A 600 -5.99 -36.89 -71.72
C LEU A 600 -5.79 -38.33 -71.21
N TRP A 601 -6.13 -38.59 -69.94
CA TRP A 601 -5.92 -39.89 -69.30
C TRP A 601 -6.92 -40.96 -69.78
N SER A 602 -8.19 -40.60 -70.04
CA SER A 602 -9.16 -41.53 -70.66
C SER A 602 -8.91 -41.83 -72.14
N GLY A 603 -8.18 -40.95 -72.85
CA GLY A 603 -7.68 -41.24 -74.21
C GLY A 603 -6.47 -42.18 -74.23
N GLY A 604 -5.66 -42.20 -73.17
CA GLY A 604 -4.42 -42.97 -73.09
C GLY A 604 -4.60 -44.46 -72.76
N THR A 605 -5.72 -44.86 -72.16
CA THR A 605 -5.96 -46.24 -71.69
C THR A 605 -6.06 -47.25 -72.84
N ASN A 606 -6.60 -46.86 -73.99
CA ASN A 606 -6.72 -47.75 -75.16
C ASN A 606 -5.38 -48.06 -75.85
N ALA A 607 -4.32 -47.25 -75.64
CA ALA A 607 -3.03 -47.42 -76.30
C ALA A 607 -2.03 -48.29 -75.50
N VAL A 608 -2.26 -48.51 -74.20
CA VAL A 608 -1.40 -49.34 -73.35
C VAL A 608 -1.90 -50.78 -73.26
N VAL A 609 -3.21 -51.00 -73.30
CA VAL A 609 -3.85 -52.33 -73.25
C VAL A 609 -3.50 -53.20 -74.48
N SER A 610 -3.08 -52.60 -75.59
CA SER A 610 -2.58 -53.30 -76.77
C SER A 610 -1.13 -53.81 -76.65
N ALA A 611 -0.36 -53.39 -75.63
CA ALA A 611 1.02 -53.83 -75.42
C ALA A 611 1.16 -55.03 -74.46
N VAL A 612 0.11 -55.33 -73.67
CA VAL A 612 0.08 -56.47 -72.74
C VAL A 612 -1.28 -57.15 -72.87
N GLY A 613 -1.34 -58.23 -73.63
CA GLY A 613 -2.59 -58.83 -74.11
C GLY A 613 -3.54 -59.29 -72.99
N GLY A 614 -4.60 -58.52 -72.75
CA GLY A 614 -5.69 -58.86 -71.85
C GLY A 614 -6.93 -58.01 -72.13
N SER A 615 -8.11 -58.62 -72.21
CA SER A 615 -9.37 -57.92 -72.40
C SER A 615 -9.93 -57.38 -71.08
N VAL A 616 -10.37 -56.12 -71.07
CA VAL A 616 -10.99 -55.47 -69.91
C VAL A 616 -12.43 -55.08 -70.25
N GLY A 617 -13.36 -55.42 -69.36
CA GLY A 617 -14.76 -54.99 -69.45
C GLY A 617 -15.09 -53.88 -68.45
N LYS A 618 -16.09 -53.07 -68.83
CA LYS A 618 -16.71 -51.94 -68.09
C LYS A 618 -15.86 -50.66 -67.95
N PRO A 619 -16.51 -49.47 -67.94
CA PRO A 619 -15.84 -48.18 -67.81
C PRO A 619 -15.24 -47.97 -66.41
N ALA A 620 -14.22 -47.12 -66.34
CA ALA A 620 -13.39 -46.93 -65.15
C ALA A 620 -14.12 -46.31 -63.96
N ASP A 621 -13.70 -46.72 -62.76
CA ASP A 621 -14.10 -46.15 -61.47
C ASP A 621 -13.47 -44.76 -61.26
N THR A 622 -14.24 -43.82 -60.71
CA THR A 622 -13.82 -42.43 -60.47
C THR A 622 -13.18 -42.21 -59.09
N SER A 623 -12.96 -43.27 -58.31
CA SER A 623 -12.28 -43.23 -57.00
C SER A 623 -10.87 -42.60 -57.05
N HIS A 624 -10.17 -42.68 -58.19
CA HIS A 624 -8.79 -42.22 -58.32
C HIS A 624 -8.60 -40.69 -58.50
N VAL A 625 -9.66 -39.88 -58.62
CA VAL A 625 -9.57 -38.43 -58.92
C VAL A 625 -8.82 -37.64 -57.83
N HIS A 626 -8.80 -38.12 -56.59
CA HIS A 626 -8.02 -37.48 -55.51
C HIS A 626 -6.50 -37.68 -55.71
N TYR A 627 -6.07 -38.73 -56.41
CA TYR A 627 -4.66 -39.03 -56.63
C TYR A 627 -4.02 -38.14 -57.70
N ASP A 628 -4.79 -37.67 -58.69
CA ASP A 628 -4.31 -36.65 -59.65
C ASP A 628 -3.86 -35.36 -58.93
N ARG A 629 -4.60 -34.93 -57.90
CA ARG A 629 -4.25 -33.78 -57.03
C ARG A 629 -2.97 -34.00 -56.21
N SER A 630 -2.53 -35.25 -56.06
CA SER A 630 -1.24 -35.58 -55.45
C SER A 630 -0.08 -35.59 -56.44
N VAL A 631 -0.34 -35.71 -57.74
CA VAL A 631 0.69 -35.65 -58.80
C VAL A 631 0.91 -34.21 -59.25
N PHE A 632 -0.16 -33.41 -59.30
CA PHE A 632 -0.12 -31.98 -59.58
C PHE A 632 -1.06 -31.19 -58.68
N ASN A 633 -0.54 -30.13 -58.05
CA ASN A 633 -1.29 -29.17 -57.26
C ASN A 633 -0.97 -27.76 -57.76
N TRP A 634 -2.00 -27.04 -58.22
CA TRP A 634 -1.81 -25.73 -58.87
C TRP A 634 -1.19 -24.69 -57.93
N ASP A 635 -1.66 -24.61 -56.67
CA ASP A 635 -1.15 -23.65 -55.68
C ASP A 635 0.32 -23.92 -55.35
N TYR A 636 0.69 -25.19 -55.15
CA TYR A 636 2.09 -25.59 -54.95
C TYR A 636 2.97 -25.22 -56.15
N TYR A 637 2.51 -25.50 -57.37
CA TYR A 637 3.29 -25.20 -58.57
C TYR A 637 3.39 -23.69 -58.84
N TYR A 638 2.34 -22.93 -58.51
CA TYR A 638 2.33 -21.46 -58.51
C TYR A 638 3.37 -20.89 -57.54
N ASP A 639 3.37 -21.37 -56.29
CA ASP A 639 4.30 -20.91 -55.24
C ASP A 639 5.76 -21.31 -55.52
N LYS A 640 6.00 -22.45 -56.18
CA LYS A 640 7.35 -22.92 -56.53
C LYS A 640 7.88 -22.38 -57.85
N HIS A 641 7.02 -21.86 -58.72
CA HIS A 641 7.40 -21.29 -60.02
C HIS A 641 6.89 -19.84 -60.21
N PRO A 642 7.26 -18.89 -59.32
CA PRO A 642 6.87 -17.49 -59.44
C PRO A 642 7.35 -16.84 -60.76
N GLU A 643 8.38 -17.39 -61.41
CA GLU A 643 8.86 -16.98 -62.73
C GLU A 643 7.89 -17.32 -63.88
N LEU A 644 7.08 -18.38 -63.73
CA LEU A 644 6.03 -18.74 -64.68
C LEU A 644 4.77 -17.91 -64.43
N VAL A 645 4.45 -17.66 -63.14
CA VAL A 645 3.37 -16.77 -62.68
C VAL A 645 3.58 -15.35 -63.19
N ALA A 646 4.79 -14.78 -63.02
CA ALA A 646 5.12 -13.44 -63.48
C ALA A 646 4.98 -13.28 -65.01
N LYS A 647 5.17 -14.38 -65.76
CA LYS A 647 4.98 -14.46 -67.21
C LYS A 647 3.54 -14.82 -67.63
N LYS A 648 2.63 -15.02 -66.66
CA LYS A 648 1.22 -15.44 -66.87
C LYS A 648 1.09 -16.72 -67.71
N VAL A 649 2.02 -17.66 -67.54
CA VAL A 649 2.00 -18.95 -68.22
C VAL A 649 0.89 -19.82 -67.63
N ASP A 650 0.17 -20.56 -68.49
CA ASP A 650 -0.73 -21.62 -68.04
C ASP A 650 0.10 -22.73 -67.36
N LEU A 651 0.03 -22.75 -66.03
CA LEU A 651 0.81 -23.64 -65.19
C LEU A 651 0.48 -25.11 -65.41
N VAL A 652 -0.76 -25.44 -65.81
CA VAL A 652 -1.16 -26.84 -66.05
C VAL A 652 -0.69 -27.29 -67.42
N ALA A 653 -0.84 -26.46 -68.45
CA ALA A 653 -0.29 -26.74 -69.76
C ALA A 653 1.25 -26.87 -69.71
N HIS A 654 1.93 -25.97 -69.00
CA HIS A 654 3.37 -26.01 -68.78
C HIS A 654 3.79 -27.28 -68.00
N TRP A 655 3.08 -27.62 -66.93
CA TRP A 655 3.33 -28.86 -66.21
C TRP A 655 3.16 -30.09 -67.11
N GLY A 656 2.03 -30.22 -67.81
CA GLY A 656 1.76 -31.39 -68.65
C GLY A 656 2.71 -31.55 -69.83
N GLN A 657 3.13 -30.45 -70.47
CA GLN A 657 3.96 -30.47 -71.68
C GLN A 657 5.46 -30.41 -71.40
N THR A 658 5.88 -29.80 -70.28
CA THR A 658 7.30 -29.54 -69.98
C THR A 658 7.71 -30.14 -68.64
N GLY A 659 6.97 -29.85 -67.56
CA GLY A 659 7.32 -30.32 -66.21
C GLY A 659 7.27 -31.85 -66.06
N TYR A 660 6.19 -32.48 -66.50
CA TYR A 660 5.95 -33.92 -66.38
C TYR A 660 6.96 -34.76 -67.18
N PRO A 661 7.22 -34.51 -68.48
CA PRO A 661 8.27 -35.26 -69.21
C PRO A 661 9.67 -35.04 -68.63
N ALA A 662 9.94 -33.85 -68.08
CA ALA A 662 11.22 -33.53 -67.44
C ALA A 662 11.33 -33.99 -65.98
N LYS A 663 10.34 -34.72 -65.43
CA LYS A 663 10.28 -35.18 -64.03
C LYS A 663 10.47 -34.06 -63.00
N TRP A 664 9.91 -32.87 -63.27
CA TRP A 664 9.83 -31.80 -62.28
C TRP A 664 8.93 -32.24 -61.11
N ARG A 665 8.72 -31.36 -60.13
CA ARG A 665 7.83 -31.62 -58.98
C ARG A 665 6.53 -30.84 -59.11
N GLY A 666 5.41 -31.56 -59.10
CA GLY A 666 4.07 -30.99 -59.35
C GLY A 666 3.26 -30.71 -58.10
N SER A 667 3.64 -31.30 -56.96
CA SER A 667 2.91 -31.19 -55.69
C SER A 667 3.85 -31.23 -54.49
N LEU A 668 3.29 -30.94 -53.30
CA LEU A 668 3.99 -31.18 -52.04
C LEU A 668 4.15 -32.68 -51.77
N GLU A 669 3.16 -33.49 -52.13
CA GLU A 669 3.07 -34.91 -51.76
C GLU A 669 4.01 -35.82 -52.56
N PHE A 670 4.27 -35.48 -53.82
CA PHE A 670 4.96 -36.36 -54.76
C PHE A 670 6.09 -35.65 -55.51
N ASP A 671 7.28 -36.23 -55.41
CA ASP A 671 8.49 -35.80 -56.10
C ASP A 671 9.06 -37.01 -56.85
N MET A 672 9.04 -36.96 -58.19
CA MET A 672 9.50 -38.07 -59.02
C MET A 672 10.98 -38.42 -58.78
N ALA A 673 11.82 -37.43 -58.50
CA ALA A 673 13.26 -37.63 -58.25
C ALA A 673 13.56 -38.13 -56.82
N PHE A 674 12.66 -37.87 -55.88
CA PHE A 674 12.66 -38.51 -54.56
C PHE A 674 12.18 -39.97 -54.66
N TYR A 675 11.01 -40.18 -55.27
CA TYR A 675 10.31 -41.46 -55.31
C TYR A 675 11.06 -42.54 -56.08
N ALA A 676 11.75 -42.18 -57.16
CA ALA A 676 12.57 -43.10 -57.96
C ALA A 676 13.70 -43.79 -57.18
N LYS A 677 14.00 -43.36 -55.95
CA LYS A 677 15.07 -43.92 -55.09
C LYS A 677 14.58 -45.05 -54.18
N HIS A 678 13.27 -45.32 -54.10
CA HIS A 678 12.74 -46.40 -53.27
C HIS A 678 13.22 -47.77 -53.80
N PRO A 679 13.79 -48.65 -52.95
CA PRO A 679 14.41 -49.90 -53.42
C PRO A 679 13.48 -50.84 -54.19
N ASP A 680 12.18 -50.83 -53.87
CA ASP A 680 11.17 -51.64 -54.53
C ASP A 680 10.66 -51.03 -55.83
N VAL A 681 10.62 -49.70 -55.94
CA VAL A 681 10.43 -48.96 -57.22
C VAL A 681 11.59 -49.26 -58.17
N VAL A 682 12.83 -49.19 -57.68
CA VAL A 682 14.03 -49.55 -58.46
C VAL A 682 14.02 -51.02 -58.89
N LYS A 683 13.54 -51.92 -58.03
CA LYS A 683 13.40 -53.35 -58.34
C LYS A 683 12.33 -53.62 -59.41
N MET A 684 11.26 -52.82 -59.46
CA MET A 684 10.13 -53.03 -60.38
C MET A 684 10.34 -52.33 -61.73
N TRP A 685 10.96 -51.14 -61.74
CA TRP A 685 11.04 -50.28 -62.93
C TRP A 685 12.48 -49.90 -63.34
N GLY A 686 13.49 -50.46 -62.67
CA GLY A 686 14.91 -50.20 -62.95
C GLY A 686 15.46 -48.93 -62.29
N THR A 687 16.72 -48.60 -62.56
CA THR A 687 17.43 -47.47 -61.93
C THR A 687 17.15 -46.10 -62.54
N ASN A 688 16.44 -46.03 -63.67
CA ASN A 688 16.02 -44.77 -64.29
C ASN A 688 14.63 -44.91 -64.96
N PRO A 689 13.56 -45.14 -64.17
CA PRO A 689 12.20 -45.25 -64.70
C PRO A 689 11.72 -43.91 -65.27
N ASP A 690 10.89 -43.94 -66.31
CA ASP A 690 10.32 -42.72 -66.90
C ASP A 690 9.25 -42.07 -66.00
N ALA A 691 8.81 -40.86 -66.36
CA ALA A 691 7.82 -40.11 -65.59
C ALA A 691 6.47 -40.86 -65.46
N LYS A 692 6.10 -41.64 -66.48
CA LYS A 692 4.84 -42.37 -66.54
C LYS A 692 4.86 -43.59 -65.62
N ALA A 693 5.95 -44.34 -65.62
CA ALA A 693 6.17 -45.45 -64.70
C ALA A 693 6.15 -44.99 -63.24
N LEU A 694 6.83 -43.87 -62.93
CA LEU A 694 6.87 -43.31 -61.57
C LEU A 694 5.49 -42.83 -61.09
N VAL A 695 4.75 -42.12 -61.93
CA VAL A 695 3.39 -41.65 -61.60
C VAL A 695 2.42 -42.81 -61.45
N LEU A 696 2.49 -43.81 -62.35
CA LEU A 696 1.66 -45.01 -62.27
C LEU A 696 1.93 -45.80 -60.98
N ASP A 697 3.20 -46.02 -60.63
CA ASP A 697 3.56 -46.75 -59.40
C ASP A 697 3.15 -45.98 -58.13
N TRP A 698 3.28 -44.65 -58.14
CA TRP A 698 2.82 -43.77 -57.05
C TRP A 698 1.32 -43.90 -56.78
N VAL A 699 0.48 -43.69 -57.81
CA VAL A 699 -0.99 -43.70 -57.64
C VAL A 699 -1.57 -45.11 -57.47
N THR A 700 -0.85 -46.15 -57.92
CA THR A 700 -1.32 -47.55 -57.86
C THR A 700 -0.84 -48.29 -56.62
N PHE A 701 0.39 -48.02 -56.15
CA PHE A 701 1.03 -48.78 -55.07
C PHE A 701 1.66 -47.91 -53.99
N GLY A 702 2.11 -46.69 -54.32
CA GLY A 702 2.80 -45.81 -53.37
C GLY A 702 1.95 -45.42 -52.17
N ILE A 703 0.77 -44.88 -52.45
CA ILE A 703 -0.14 -44.35 -51.43
C ILE A 703 -0.70 -45.47 -50.54
N GLU A 704 -1.20 -46.56 -51.16
CA GLU A 704 -1.72 -47.75 -50.45
C GLU A 704 -0.69 -48.32 -49.46
N ARG A 705 0.58 -48.42 -49.89
CA ARG A 705 1.68 -49.01 -49.10
C ARG A 705 2.32 -48.04 -48.11
N GLY A 706 1.80 -46.81 -47.99
CA GLY A 706 2.35 -45.78 -47.11
C GLY A 706 3.76 -45.31 -47.50
N ARG A 707 4.17 -45.48 -48.76
CA ARG A 707 5.49 -45.02 -49.23
C ARG A 707 5.54 -43.49 -49.18
N GLN A 708 6.66 -42.97 -48.71
CA GLN A 708 6.91 -41.52 -48.71
C GLN A 708 7.07 -41.00 -50.15
N GLY A 709 6.16 -40.13 -50.60
CA GLY A 709 6.13 -39.60 -51.97
C GLY A 709 7.14 -38.48 -52.25
N SER A 710 7.52 -37.71 -51.22
CA SER A 710 8.46 -36.60 -51.32
C SER A 710 9.24 -36.39 -50.02
N ALA A 711 10.30 -35.58 -50.07
CA ALA A 711 11.07 -35.22 -48.86
C ALA A 711 10.27 -34.40 -47.83
N ASP A 712 9.14 -33.80 -48.22
CA ASP A 712 8.39 -32.84 -47.40
C ASP A 712 7.05 -33.38 -46.88
N PHE A 713 6.65 -34.59 -47.30
CA PHE A 713 5.41 -35.23 -46.85
C PHE A 713 5.57 -36.75 -46.70
N ASP A 714 5.13 -37.28 -45.56
CA ASP A 714 5.00 -38.71 -45.31
C ASP A 714 3.65 -39.05 -44.66
N VAL A 715 2.84 -39.85 -45.35
CA VAL A 715 1.53 -40.32 -44.87
C VAL A 715 1.65 -41.21 -43.63
N THR A 716 2.76 -41.95 -43.49
CA THR A 716 2.98 -42.83 -42.34
C THR A 716 3.24 -42.00 -41.09
N SER A 717 4.13 -41.00 -41.16
CA SER A 717 4.35 -40.00 -40.11
C SER A 717 3.09 -39.20 -39.80
N TYR A 718 2.33 -38.78 -40.82
CA TYR A 718 1.05 -38.08 -40.65
C TYR A 718 0.01 -38.91 -39.87
N LEU A 719 -0.20 -40.18 -40.24
CA LEU A 719 -1.11 -41.07 -39.52
C LEU A 719 -0.58 -41.40 -38.11
N ALA A 720 0.73 -41.60 -37.93
CA ALA A 720 1.37 -41.82 -36.64
C ALA A 720 1.22 -40.61 -35.69
N ARG A 721 1.26 -39.39 -36.23
CA ARG A 721 1.18 -38.11 -35.52
C ARG A 721 -0.21 -37.79 -34.96
N TYR A 722 -1.28 -38.33 -35.56
CA TYR A 722 -2.67 -37.96 -35.27
C TYR A 722 -3.53 -39.14 -34.75
N PRO A 723 -3.64 -39.33 -33.41
CA PRO A 723 -4.41 -40.43 -32.80
C PRO A 723 -5.91 -40.39 -33.09
N ASP A 724 -6.47 -39.24 -33.45
CA ASP A 724 -7.85 -39.12 -33.95
C ASP A 724 -8.01 -39.80 -35.31
N LEU A 725 -7.04 -39.65 -36.23
CA LEU A 725 -7.05 -40.32 -37.52
C LEU A 725 -6.81 -41.83 -37.38
N GLN A 726 -5.91 -42.26 -36.49
CA GLN A 726 -5.72 -43.69 -36.18
C GLN A 726 -6.99 -44.35 -35.64
N ARG A 727 -7.76 -43.62 -34.82
CA ARG A 727 -9.05 -44.08 -34.28
C ARG A 727 -10.17 -44.06 -35.32
N ALA A 728 -10.12 -43.15 -36.29
CA ALA A 728 -11.10 -43.06 -37.38
C ALA A 728 -10.86 -44.10 -38.48
N PHE A 729 -9.60 -44.33 -38.87
CA PHE A 729 -9.24 -45.09 -40.07
C PHE A 729 -8.47 -46.39 -39.80
N GLY A 730 -7.88 -46.53 -38.61
CA GLY A 730 -6.93 -47.60 -38.26
C GLY A 730 -5.47 -47.17 -38.45
N ALA A 731 -4.55 -47.74 -37.68
CA ALA A 731 -3.14 -47.31 -37.62
C ALA A 731 -2.33 -47.54 -38.92
N ASN A 732 -2.82 -48.39 -39.83
CA ASN A 732 -2.14 -48.77 -41.08
C ASN A 732 -2.93 -48.37 -42.34
N ASN A 733 -3.99 -47.56 -42.20
CA ASN A 733 -4.85 -47.16 -43.32
C ASN A 733 -4.34 -45.85 -43.95
N TYR A 734 -3.24 -45.96 -44.68
CA TYR A 734 -2.55 -44.83 -45.29
C TYR A 734 -3.40 -44.15 -46.36
N GLU A 735 -4.20 -44.90 -47.12
CA GLU A 735 -5.08 -44.36 -48.16
C GLU A 735 -6.10 -43.36 -47.57
N ALA A 736 -6.85 -43.75 -46.54
CA ALA A 736 -7.81 -42.86 -45.89
C ALA A 736 -7.12 -41.66 -45.18
N ALA A 737 -5.93 -41.86 -44.61
CA ALA A 737 -5.14 -40.78 -44.03
C ALA A 737 -4.65 -39.79 -45.10
N PHE A 738 -4.29 -40.28 -46.29
CA PHE A 738 -3.86 -39.46 -47.43
C PHE A 738 -5.00 -38.66 -48.05
N ILE A 739 -6.18 -39.27 -48.20
CA ILE A 739 -7.40 -38.58 -48.63
C ILE A 739 -7.74 -37.46 -47.64
N HIS A 740 -7.72 -37.75 -46.32
CA HIS A 740 -7.90 -36.72 -45.30
C HIS A 740 -6.87 -35.59 -45.44
N TRP A 741 -5.60 -35.90 -45.70
CA TRP A 741 -4.57 -34.88 -45.89
C TRP A 741 -4.90 -33.92 -47.05
N LEU A 742 -5.31 -34.47 -48.20
CA LEU A 742 -5.62 -33.71 -49.41
C LEU A 742 -6.90 -32.87 -49.32
N ASP A 743 -7.91 -33.33 -48.56
CA ASP A 743 -9.22 -32.69 -48.50
C ASP A 743 -9.40 -31.79 -47.27
N HIS A 744 -8.73 -32.10 -46.16
CA HIS A 744 -8.91 -31.41 -44.88
C HIS A 744 -7.59 -31.06 -44.18
N GLY A 745 -6.62 -31.97 -44.11
CA GLY A 745 -5.44 -31.85 -43.24
C GLY A 745 -4.59 -30.61 -43.51
N LYS A 746 -4.40 -30.25 -44.79
CA LYS A 746 -3.73 -28.99 -45.19
C LYS A 746 -4.48 -27.75 -44.69
N ALA A 747 -5.80 -27.72 -44.87
CA ALA A 747 -6.65 -26.59 -44.48
C ALA A 747 -6.81 -26.46 -42.96
N GLU A 748 -6.76 -27.59 -42.25
CA GLU A 748 -6.75 -27.67 -40.78
C GLU A 748 -5.38 -27.29 -40.16
N GLY A 749 -4.35 -27.07 -40.97
CA GLY A 749 -3.00 -26.73 -40.50
C GLY A 749 -2.29 -27.90 -39.82
N ARG A 750 -2.63 -29.15 -40.17
CA ARG A 750 -1.94 -30.34 -39.67
C ARG A 750 -0.54 -30.47 -40.29
N ASP A 751 0.37 -31.13 -39.59
CA ASP A 751 1.74 -31.37 -40.04
C ASP A 751 1.84 -32.72 -40.78
N GLY A 752 2.04 -32.67 -42.09
CA GLY A 752 2.29 -33.82 -42.94
C GLY A 752 3.76 -34.24 -43.05
N SER A 753 4.69 -33.53 -42.41
CA SER A 753 6.13 -33.73 -42.64
C SER A 753 6.63 -35.10 -42.13
N PRO A 754 7.71 -35.64 -42.74
CA PRO A 754 8.33 -36.89 -42.30
C PRO A 754 8.99 -36.76 -40.92
N GLY A 755 8.88 -37.82 -40.13
CA GLY A 755 9.50 -37.93 -38.81
C GLY A 755 8.48 -38.04 -37.68
N ALA A 756 8.92 -38.58 -36.54
CA ALA A 756 8.10 -38.69 -35.35
C ALA A 756 7.85 -37.30 -34.74
N PHE A 757 6.58 -36.91 -34.64
CA PHE A 757 6.19 -35.62 -34.08
C PHE A 757 6.35 -35.61 -32.55
N SER A 758 7.28 -34.79 -32.05
CA SER A 758 7.17 -34.26 -30.70
C SER A 758 6.01 -33.26 -30.70
N GLN A 759 4.92 -33.55 -30.00
CA GLN A 759 3.68 -32.77 -30.09
C GLN A 759 3.85 -31.35 -29.48
N THR A 760 3.39 -30.32 -30.19
CA THR A 760 3.09 -29.00 -29.60
C THR A 760 2.03 -28.26 -30.41
N PRO A 761 0.91 -27.85 -29.80
CA PRO A 761 0.40 -26.46 -29.93
C PRO A 761 -0.33 -25.98 -28.64
N PRO A 762 -0.86 -24.73 -28.55
CA PRO A 762 -0.39 -23.42 -29.04
C PRO A 762 -0.36 -22.32 -27.93
N ALA A 763 0.23 -21.14 -28.24
CA ALA A 763 0.26 -19.93 -27.40
C ALA A 763 0.86 -20.09 -25.98
N GLY A 764 2.13 -19.77 -25.74
CA GLY A 764 3.17 -19.24 -26.60
C GLY A 764 4.40 -19.07 -25.72
N SER A 765 5.33 -20.03 -25.81
CA SER A 765 6.37 -20.17 -24.79
C SER A 765 7.40 -19.05 -24.85
N VAL A 766 7.77 -18.52 -23.68
CA VAL A 766 8.72 -17.42 -23.58
C VAL A 766 10.09 -17.95 -23.19
N ARG A 767 11.02 -17.85 -24.13
CA ARG A 767 12.44 -18.14 -23.95
C ARG A 767 13.17 -16.96 -23.31
N VAL A 768 14.05 -17.25 -22.36
CA VAL A 768 14.84 -16.28 -21.61
C VAL A 768 16.25 -16.81 -21.45
N GLY A 769 17.27 -16.00 -21.74
CA GLY A 769 18.66 -16.43 -21.78
C GLY A 769 19.12 -16.91 -23.17
N GLY A 770 20.40 -17.21 -23.30
CA GLY A 770 21.09 -17.37 -24.58
C GLY A 770 21.22 -18.81 -25.07
N GLY A 771 22.18 -19.04 -25.97
CA GLY A 771 22.39 -20.34 -26.64
C GLY A 771 23.32 -21.32 -25.93
N GLY A 772 23.89 -20.95 -24.77
CA GLY A 772 24.85 -21.77 -24.03
C GLY A 772 24.28 -23.09 -23.49
N GLY A 773 25.16 -23.92 -22.92
CA GLY A 773 24.80 -25.17 -22.26
C GLY A 773 24.20 -26.26 -23.16
N SER A 774 23.79 -27.37 -22.54
CA SER A 774 23.03 -28.45 -23.16
C SER A 774 21.53 -28.25 -22.97
N ALA A 775 20.71 -28.66 -23.94
CA ALA A 775 19.25 -28.56 -23.83
C ALA A 775 18.68 -29.58 -22.83
N TRP A 776 17.64 -29.19 -22.09
CA TRP A 776 16.94 -30.04 -21.11
C TRP A 776 15.43 -29.76 -21.11
N SER A 777 14.65 -30.73 -20.63
CA SER A 777 13.19 -30.65 -20.57
C SER A 777 12.65 -31.53 -19.44
N ASP A 778 11.89 -30.94 -18.51
CA ASP A 778 11.31 -31.67 -17.37
C ASP A 778 10.02 -32.43 -17.75
N ASP A 779 9.60 -32.47 -19.02
CA ASP A 779 8.34 -33.04 -19.52
C ASP A 779 8.09 -34.47 -19.03
N VAL A 780 9.14 -35.28 -18.88
CA VAL A 780 9.05 -36.67 -18.42
C VAL A 780 8.61 -36.79 -16.96
N VAL A 781 9.13 -35.94 -16.07
CA VAL A 781 8.72 -35.90 -14.65
C VAL A 781 7.43 -35.10 -14.46
N CYS A 782 7.24 -34.07 -15.28
CA CYS A 782 6.15 -33.12 -15.17
C CYS A 782 4.84 -33.65 -15.79
N LYS A 783 4.89 -34.41 -16.88
CA LYS A 783 3.74 -35.06 -17.53
C LYS A 783 2.59 -34.09 -17.85
N GLY A 784 2.92 -32.92 -18.39
CA GLY A 784 1.95 -31.85 -18.71
C GLY A 784 1.35 -31.13 -17.49
N GLN A 785 1.82 -31.44 -16.27
CA GLN A 785 1.37 -30.78 -15.04
C GLN A 785 2.07 -29.42 -14.84
N HIS A 786 1.93 -28.87 -13.64
CA HIS A 786 2.41 -27.55 -13.25
C HIS A 786 3.52 -27.62 -12.21
N VAL A 787 4.30 -26.55 -12.14
CA VAL A 787 5.30 -26.34 -11.09
C VAL A 787 4.61 -26.24 -9.72
N THR A 788 5.01 -27.10 -8.78
CA THR A 788 4.54 -27.14 -7.38
C THR A 788 5.63 -26.73 -6.38
N GLY A 789 6.82 -26.36 -6.87
CA GLY A 789 7.93 -25.89 -6.07
C GLY A 789 9.21 -25.80 -6.89
N TRP A 790 10.28 -25.27 -6.32
CA TRP A 790 11.61 -25.21 -6.91
C TRP A 790 12.68 -25.06 -5.84
N ARG A 791 13.93 -25.33 -6.20
CA ARG A 791 15.10 -25.01 -5.39
C ARG A 791 16.15 -24.32 -6.26
N VAL A 792 16.87 -23.37 -5.68
CA VAL A 792 17.72 -22.43 -6.43
C VAL A 792 19.00 -22.08 -5.69
N TYR A 793 20.08 -21.90 -6.46
CA TYR A 793 21.27 -21.17 -6.04
C TYR A 793 21.41 -19.94 -6.93
N SER A 794 21.38 -18.76 -6.32
CA SER A 794 21.63 -17.49 -7.01
C SER A 794 22.66 -16.63 -6.27
N GLY A 795 23.30 -15.77 -7.06
CA GLY A 795 24.17 -14.67 -6.61
C GLY A 795 23.73 -13.39 -7.32
N LYS A 796 24.60 -12.84 -8.19
CA LYS A 796 24.23 -11.75 -9.11
C LYS A 796 23.46 -12.26 -10.35
N LYS A 797 23.49 -13.57 -10.62
CA LYS A 797 22.75 -14.30 -11.65
C LYS A 797 22.12 -15.58 -11.03
N VAL A 798 21.37 -16.34 -11.83
CA VAL A 798 20.89 -17.69 -11.46
C VAL A 798 21.97 -18.71 -11.85
N ASP A 799 22.58 -19.37 -10.88
CA ASP A 799 23.70 -20.29 -11.13
C ASP A 799 23.23 -21.75 -11.23
N LEU A 800 22.22 -22.15 -10.47
CA LEU A 800 21.64 -23.50 -10.46
C LEU A 800 20.16 -23.43 -10.09
N LEU A 801 19.32 -24.19 -10.79
CA LEU A 801 17.88 -24.24 -10.50
C LEU A 801 17.31 -25.64 -10.77
N GLN A 802 16.33 -26.06 -9.97
CA GLN A 802 15.56 -27.29 -10.19
C GLN A 802 14.09 -27.07 -9.82
N PHE A 803 13.18 -27.60 -10.63
CA PHE A 803 11.74 -27.52 -10.40
C PHE A 803 11.15 -28.81 -9.83
N LYS A 804 10.04 -28.67 -9.10
CA LYS A 804 9.23 -29.75 -8.56
C LYS A 804 7.85 -29.75 -9.21
N TYR A 805 7.33 -30.95 -9.43
CA TYR A 805 6.04 -31.24 -10.04
C TYR A 805 5.29 -32.26 -9.16
N PRO A 806 3.99 -32.54 -9.42
CA PRO A 806 3.27 -33.62 -8.74
C PRO A 806 3.95 -35.00 -8.88
N GLY A 807 4.69 -35.22 -9.97
CA GLY A 807 5.46 -36.44 -10.22
C GLY A 807 6.82 -36.53 -9.51
N GLY A 808 7.27 -35.47 -8.82
CA GLY A 808 8.56 -35.43 -8.12
C GLY A 808 9.43 -34.23 -8.51
N TRP A 809 10.69 -34.28 -8.10
CA TRP A 809 11.72 -33.32 -8.49
C TRP A 809 12.25 -33.64 -9.89
N GLY A 810 12.44 -32.62 -10.74
CA GLY A 810 13.14 -32.75 -12.02
C GLY A 810 14.65 -32.83 -11.87
N GLU A 811 15.37 -32.69 -12.98
CA GLU A 811 16.84 -32.63 -12.96
C GLU A 811 17.35 -31.27 -12.49
N ALA A 812 18.62 -31.20 -12.09
CA ALA A 812 19.24 -29.97 -11.57
C ALA A 812 20.02 -29.27 -12.69
N HIS A 813 19.62 -28.04 -13.03
CA HIS A 813 20.04 -27.36 -14.25
C HIS A 813 20.96 -26.17 -13.95
N GLY A 814 22.27 -26.36 -14.12
CA GLY A 814 23.31 -25.36 -13.89
C GLY A 814 24.50 -25.90 -13.08
N ALA A 815 25.16 -25.02 -12.32
CA ALA A 815 26.38 -25.30 -11.57
C ALA A 815 26.26 -26.52 -10.64
N ASN A 816 27.25 -27.42 -10.65
CA ASN A 816 27.32 -28.52 -9.69
C ASN A 816 27.65 -28.01 -8.26
N ARG A 817 26.62 -27.69 -7.48
CA ARG A 817 26.70 -27.18 -6.09
C ARG A 817 25.42 -27.45 -5.31
N ALA A 818 25.49 -27.33 -3.98
CA ALA A 818 24.30 -27.37 -3.12
C ALA A 818 23.39 -26.15 -3.36
N PHE A 819 22.08 -26.31 -3.20
CA PHE A 819 21.10 -25.23 -3.32
C PHE A 819 21.12 -24.29 -2.10
N LYS A 820 20.73 -23.02 -2.28
CA LYS A 820 20.61 -22.03 -1.19
C LYS A 820 19.21 -21.94 -0.62
N GLU A 821 18.20 -22.05 -1.49
CA GLU A 821 16.79 -21.96 -1.11
C GLU A 821 15.99 -23.10 -1.73
N GLU A 822 14.97 -23.55 -1.00
CA GLU A 822 13.94 -24.48 -1.47
C GLU A 822 12.57 -23.89 -1.14
N VAL A 823 11.68 -23.89 -2.13
CA VAL A 823 10.31 -23.38 -2.07
C VAL A 823 9.37 -24.50 -2.47
N LEU A 824 8.41 -24.83 -1.60
CA LEU A 824 7.31 -25.75 -1.87
C LEU A 824 6.00 -24.96 -1.78
N LEU A 825 5.17 -25.04 -2.82
CA LEU A 825 3.88 -24.36 -2.86
C LEU A 825 2.82 -25.16 -2.08
N ALA A 826 1.83 -24.45 -1.53
CA ALA A 826 0.65 -25.09 -0.96
C ALA A 826 -0.21 -25.78 -2.06
N PRO A 827 -1.07 -26.77 -1.74
CA PRO A 827 -1.82 -27.53 -2.75
C PRO A 827 -2.66 -26.69 -3.73
N ASP A 828 -3.25 -25.59 -3.24
CA ASP A 828 -4.07 -24.67 -4.05
C ASP A 828 -3.27 -23.46 -4.58
N GLU A 829 -1.97 -23.43 -4.32
CA GLU A 829 -1.07 -22.37 -4.77
C GLU A 829 -0.32 -22.76 -6.03
N TYR A 830 -0.30 -21.86 -7.01
CA TYR A 830 0.39 -22.05 -8.28
C TYR A 830 0.90 -20.72 -8.84
N VAL A 831 2.00 -20.79 -9.58
CA VAL A 831 2.58 -19.63 -10.26
C VAL A 831 1.65 -19.19 -11.40
N VAL A 832 1.35 -17.89 -11.44
CA VAL A 832 0.53 -17.22 -12.48
C VAL A 832 1.34 -16.22 -13.31
N ARG A 833 2.52 -15.81 -12.84
CA ARG A 833 3.37 -14.82 -13.49
C ARG A 833 4.82 -15.01 -13.06
N VAL A 834 5.76 -14.76 -13.97
CA VAL A 834 7.20 -14.77 -13.70
C VAL A 834 7.82 -13.50 -14.30
N SER A 835 8.38 -12.62 -13.48
CA SER A 835 9.25 -11.55 -14.00
C SER A 835 10.67 -12.11 -14.13
N TYR A 836 11.36 -11.77 -15.20
CA TYR A 836 12.66 -12.34 -15.51
C TYR A 836 13.66 -11.30 -16.05
N ARG A 837 14.94 -11.65 -15.98
CA ARG A 837 16.02 -10.97 -16.68
C ARG A 837 16.83 -11.99 -17.47
N GLY A 838 16.85 -11.85 -18.79
CA GLY A 838 17.68 -12.66 -19.69
C GLY A 838 18.59 -11.82 -20.56
N SER A 839 19.80 -12.32 -20.79
CA SER A 839 20.75 -11.86 -21.81
C SER A 839 21.27 -13.10 -22.54
N ASP A 840 22.59 -13.35 -22.51
CA ASP A 840 23.20 -14.62 -22.93
C ASP A 840 22.97 -15.76 -21.91
N GLU A 841 22.54 -15.42 -20.69
CA GLU A 841 22.22 -16.34 -19.59
C GLU A 841 20.95 -15.88 -18.85
N VAL A 842 20.42 -16.72 -17.94
CA VAL A 842 19.37 -16.30 -17.01
C VAL A 842 19.97 -15.47 -15.86
N GLU A 843 19.79 -14.15 -15.94
CA GLU A 843 20.33 -13.21 -14.96
C GLU A 843 19.43 -13.01 -13.74
N GLY A 844 18.12 -13.28 -13.83
CA GLY A 844 17.26 -13.29 -12.66
C GLY A 844 15.82 -13.73 -12.91
N VAL A 845 15.15 -14.19 -11.85
CA VAL A 845 13.73 -14.61 -11.86
C VAL A 845 13.02 -14.26 -10.55
N ILE A 846 11.73 -13.88 -10.66
CA ILE A 846 10.78 -13.71 -9.54
C ILE A 846 9.49 -14.43 -9.92
N PHE A 847 9.00 -15.30 -9.04
CA PHE A 847 7.75 -16.04 -9.23
C PHE A 847 6.62 -15.41 -8.41
N TYR A 848 5.46 -15.19 -9.03
CA TYR A 848 4.24 -14.68 -8.37
C TYR A 848 3.13 -15.73 -8.43
N THR A 849 2.50 -16.00 -7.30
CA THR A 849 1.45 -17.02 -7.18
C THR A 849 0.04 -16.44 -7.20
N ASN A 850 -0.94 -17.28 -7.51
CA ASN A 850 -2.37 -16.95 -7.43
C ASN A 850 -2.82 -16.44 -6.05
N THR A 851 -2.07 -16.73 -4.98
CA THR A 851 -2.36 -16.24 -3.61
C THR A 851 -1.78 -14.86 -3.33
N GLY A 852 -1.16 -14.21 -4.32
CA GLY A 852 -0.50 -12.90 -4.18
C GLY A 852 0.91 -12.98 -3.57
N ARG A 853 1.38 -14.18 -3.20
CA ARG A 853 2.74 -14.38 -2.70
C ARG A 853 3.77 -14.23 -3.81
N THR A 854 4.92 -13.67 -3.44
CA THR A 854 6.05 -13.40 -4.32
C THR A 854 7.26 -14.13 -3.78
N HIS A 855 7.98 -14.86 -4.63
CA HIS A 855 9.15 -15.64 -4.26
C HIS A 855 10.34 -15.26 -5.15
N GLY A 856 11.47 -14.98 -4.52
CA GLY A 856 12.60 -14.25 -5.10
C GLY A 856 12.95 -13.03 -4.22
N ASN A 857 13.85 -12.15 -4.62
CA ASN A 857 14.45 -12.02 -5.94
C ASN A 857 15.68 -12.92 -6.17
N TYR A 858 15.60 -13.83 -7.15
CA TYR A 858 16.72 -14.72 -7.49
C TYR A 858 17.60 -14.10 -8.57
N GLY A 859 18.81 -13.68 -8.21
CA GLY A 859 19.77 -13.06 -9.12
C GLY A 859 19.62 -11.54 -9.21
N SER A 860 19.55 -11.01 -10.42
CA SER A 860 19.52 -9.57 -10.71
C SER A 860 18.24 -8.88 -10.23
N SER A 861 18.35 -7.68 -9.67
CA SER A 861 17.21 -6.87 -9.20
C SER A 861 16.53 -6.03 -10.29
N LYS A 862 16.95 -6.16 -11.56
CA LYS A 862 16.51 -5.31 -12.69
C LYS A 862 15.88 -6.15 -13.80
N MET A 863 14.67 -6.67 -13.58
CA MET A 863 13.96 -7.48 -14.57
C MET A 863 13.74 -6.74 -15.89
N ASN A 864 13.86 -7.46 -17.02
CA ASN A 864 13.73 -6.91 -18.38
C ASN A 864 12.58 -7.53 -19.20
N GLY A 865 11.90 -8.54 -18.67
CA GLY A 865 10.70 -9.09 -19.27
C GLY A 865 9.81 -9.81 -18.26
N GLU A 866 8.66 -10.26 -18.73
CA GLU A 866 7.66 -10.94 -17.90
C GLU A 866 6.93 -12.02 -18.71
N TYR A 867 6.82 -13.19 -18.12
CA TYR A 867 5.93 -14.24 -18.57
C TYR A 867 4.63 -14.20 -17.77
N LYS A 868 3.49 -14.13 -18.46
CA LYS A 868 2.17 -14.30 -17.85
C LYS A 868 1.66 -15.67 -18.25
N VAL A 869 1.27 -16.48 -17.26
CA VAL A 869 0.58 -17.74 -17.51
C VAL A 869 -0.77 -17.41 -18.14
N THR A 870 -1.17 -18.19 -19.14
CA THR A 870 -2.46 -18.03 -19.82
C THR A 870 -3.61 -18.09 -18.81
N PRO A 871 -4.61 -17.19 -18.89
CA PRO A 871 -5.73 -17.21 -17.96
C PRO A 871 -6.41 -18.58 -17.89
N GLY A 872 -6.61 -19.09 -16.66
CA GLY A 872 -7.18 -20.42 -16.40
C GLY A 872 -6.17 -21.59 -16.47
N GLN A 873 -4.91 -21.33 -16.82
CA GLN A 873 -3.83 -22.31 -16.81
C GLN A 873 -2.85 -22.05 -15.64
N LYS A 874 -1.89 -22.95 -15.44
CA LYS A 874 -0.82 -22.84 -14.44
C LYS A 874 0.55 -22.79 -15.14
N LEU A 875 1.62 -22.33 -14.48
CA LEU A 875 2.98 -22.46 -15.03
C LEU A 875 3.30 -23.96 -15.22
N GLY A 876 3.48 -24.36 -16.48
CA GLY A 876 3.64 -25.75 -16.89
C GLY A 876 5.06 -26.28 -16.77
N CYS A 877 5.33 -27.38 -17.47
CA CYS A 877 6.63 -28.06 -17.46
C CYS A 877 7.76 -27.15 -17.93
N MET A 878 8.85 -27.07 -17.17
CA MET A 878 9.98 -26.23 -17.52
C MET A 878 10.91 -26.95 -18.51
N SER A 879 11.51 -26.17 -19.40
CA SER A 879 12.56 -26.63 -20.32
C SER A 879 13.55 -25.49 -20.57
N GLY A 880 14.69 -25.77 -21.19
CA GLY A 880 15.71 -24.75 -21.38
C GLY A 880 17.06 -25.29 -21.80
N ARG A 881 18.12 -24.60 -21.37
CA ARG A 881 19.51 -25.01 -21.56
C ARG A 881 20.35 -24.71 -20.31
N SER A 882 21.34 -25.54 -20.02
CA SER A 882 22.29 -25.32 -18.94
C SER A 882 23.62 -26.04 -19.15
N GLY A 883 24.72 -25.38 -18.82
CA GLY A 883 26.03 -25.96 -18.56
C GLY A 883 26.43 -25.68 -17.11
N ASP A 884 27.57 -25.01 -16.91
CA ASP A 884 28.04 -24.57 -15.58
C ASP A 884 27.13 -23.51 -14.91
N ARG A 885 26.12 -22.99 -15.63
CA ARG A 885 25.06 -22.10 -15.14
C ARG A 885 23.73 -22.38 -15.85
N THR A 886 22.66 -21.72 -15.40
CA THR A 886 21.36 -21.75 -16.09
C THR A 886 21.39 -20.79 -17.31
N ASP A 887 21.82 -21.30 -18.46
CA ASP A 887 21.93 -20.52 -19.71
C ASP A 887 20.58 -20.06 -20.27
N GLN A 888 19.55 -20.91 -20.21
CA GLN A 888 18.24 -20.62 -20.79
C GLN A 888 17.08 -21.26 -20.00
N LEU A 889 15.97 -20.54 -19.89
CA LEU A 889 14.66 -21.04 -19.45
C LEU A 889 13.61 -20.79 -20.53
N ILE A 890 12.67 -21.72 -20.66
CA ILE A 890 11.49 -21.63 -21.52
C ILE A 890 10.26 -21.79 -20.62
N PHE A 891 9.50 -20.71 -20.46
CA PHE A 891 8.24 -20.72 -19.72
C PHE A 891 7.09 -21.08 -20.66
N ARG A 892 6.20 -21.97 -20.22
CA ARG A 892 4.92 -22.28 -20.90
C ARG A 892 3.82 -22.48 -19.87
N SER A 893 2.58 -22.48 -20.34
CA SER A 893 1.40 -22.77 -19.52
C SER A 893 1.02 -24.25 -19.64
N THR A 894 0.22 -24.77 -18.72
CA THR A 894 -0.41 -26.10 -18.83
C THR A 894 -1.58 -26.08 -19.81
N ASP A 895 -1.62 -26.97 -20.79
CA ASP A 895 -2.73 -27.03 -21.75
C ASP A 895 -4.08 -27.30 -21.06
N TYR A 896 -5.15 -26.73 -21.61
CA TYR A 896 -6.51 -26.74 -20.99
C TYR A 896 -7.19 -28.13 -20.98
N ALA A 897 -6.48 -29.18 -21.38
CA ALA A 897 -7.00 -30.53 -21.59
C ALA A 897 -6.64 -31.53 -20.46
N THR A 898 -6.55 -31.09 -19.20
CA THR A 898 -6.44 -31.99 -18.04
C THR A 898 -7.40 -31.63 -16.91
N ASN A 899 -8.70 -31.88 -17.12
CA ASN A 899 -9.69 -31.90 -16.04
C ASN A 899 -9.94 -33.37 -15.59
N PRO A 900 -9.51 -33.79 -14.38
CA PRO A 900 -9.71 -35.18 -13.91
C PRO A 900 -11.16 -35.56 -13.59
N SER A 901 -12.11 -34.61 -13.62
CA SER A 901 -13.49 -34.80 -13.13
C SER A 901 -14.51 -35.34 -14.16
N GLN A 902 -14.05 -35.94 -15.27
CA GLN A 902 -14.90 -36.57 -16.29
C GLN A 902 -14.65 -38.08 -16.45
N VAL A 903 -14.14 -38.76 -15.41
CA VAL A 903 -14.22 -40.23 -15.32
C VAL A 903 -15.55 -40.62 -14.68
N SER A 904 -16.63 -40.58 -15.46
CA SER A 904 -17.90 -41.23 -15.10
C SER A 904 -18.17 -42.37 -16.09
N VAL A 905 -18.17 -43.59 -15.57
CA VAL A 905 -18.39 -44.81 -16.35
C VAL A 905 -19.82 -44.86 -16.88
N ALA A 906 -19.98 -44.84 -18.20
CA ALA A 906 -21.24 -45.14 -18.87
C ALA A 906 -20.99 -46.10 -20.04
N VAL A 907 -21.34 -47.37 -19.85
CA VAL A 907 -21.19 -48.44 -20.85
C VAL A 907 -22.23 -48.30 -21.97
N PRO A 908 -21.85 -48.09 -23.25
CA PRO A 908 -22.79 -48.10 -24.36
C PRO A 908 -23.22 -49.53 -24.71
N LYS A 909 -24.53 -49.76 -24.84
CA LYS A 909 -25.12 -51.07 -25.18
C LYS A 909 -24.79 -51.46 -26.63
N LYS A 910 -24.51 -52.75 -26.89
CA LYS A 910 -24.44 -53.33 -28.25
C LYS A 910 -25.81 -53.28 -28.96
N PRO A 911 -25.86 -52.92 -30.26
CA PRO A 911 -26.86 -53.43 -31.19
C PRO A 911 -26.23 -54.08 -32.44
N LYS A 912 -26.31 -55.41 -32.48
CA LYS A 912 -26.42 -56.33 -33.64
C LYS A 912 -25.86 -55.88 -35.02
N ILE A 913 -24.76 -56.52 -35.42
CA ILE A 913 -24.35 -56.69 -36.83
C ILE A 913 -25.37 -57.59 -37.56
N LYS A 914 -25.76 -57.22 -38.79
CA LYS A 914 -26.40 -58.13 -39.76
C LYS A 914 -25.38 -58.48 -40.84
N VAL A 915 -25.14 -59.78 -41.05
CA VAL A 915 -24.25 -60.31 -42.10
C VAL A 915 -25.08 -60.64 -43.34
N PRO A 916 -24.80 -60.06 -44.52
CA PRO A 916 -25.21 -60.60 -45.81
C PRO A 916 -24.32 -61.81 -46.18
N LYS A 917 -24.93 -62.88 -46.66
CA LYS A 917 -24.21 -64.10 -47.09
C LYS A 917 -23.55 -63.91 -48.46
N THR A 918 -22.44 -64.60 -48.69
CA THR A 918 -21.94 -64.93 -50.03
C THR A 918 -23.00 -65.65 -50.86
N PRO A 919 -23.23 -65.24 -52.12
CA PRO A 919 -23.73 -66.12 -53.17
C PRO A 919 -22.63 -67.11 -53.60
N LYS A 920 -23.05 -68.18 -54.29
CA LYS A 920 -22.17 -69.22 -54.83
C LYS A 920 -21.42 -68.74 -56.07
#